data_AF-A0A8S1IK57-F1
#
_entry.id   AF-A0A8S1IK57-F1
#
_cell.length_a   1.000
_cell.length_b   1.000
_cell.length_c   1.000
_cell.angle_alpha   90.00
_cell.angle_beta   90.00
_cell.angle_gamma   90.00
#
_symmetry.space_group_name_H-M   'P 1'
#
loop_
_entity.id
_entity.type
_entity.pdbx_description
1 polymer ?
#
loop_
_entity_poly.entity_id
_entity_poly.type
_entity_poly.pdbx_seq_one_letter_code
_entity_poly.pdbx_strand_id
1 'polypeptide(L)'
;MAATDDFSSDSTGDRDLRVQFARVFATNDRWLFAYLVSLLGSPTDAEEVFQEVCVILWRDYDKFDPNTNFMKWASVIAHHQVHRFRRNQRKQAKPLSDAVVDLLADEAVAKADLMDSRRIALHDCLKKLPEADRELVRNCYSDSRHSMKTVAKLLGRPANTVYKAMNRIRRSLHGCIDRKLATERLLRGLLDAFCNGDLPSNRIARFNELLENDSLARETYLKFLAVEAEMHALHSTRSQTIAASAVVEVDDNRGANSSTSRPVSIWAIAASLIGVAVLSSVLTSAVTKPGAELLNRQVNAENPPEATTPVARISATRNCRWRELAGGSGFGAKLYPGQRLDLEAGVAEITFGSGATILLEGPASFNIDDAKAASLDSGRLSARVPDDAPLFLVRTGRIGVGRFAGGETSMPPAQAAEFGLLSDGLGGGEVHVFDGTIHAHLLSQAGDQLRSVLLNSQEAARVRPASTTVARFHANNDRFVRSLSGSSGPHGGLYAYEGFDYPVGPLSWQNGGFGWAGPWADIETNDPVDGEATNQVAKSSLAFGEARLAGNRAVQVAQSNRIRRVLSTSIGGVFDAAGLVENRDGHRLLGREGNRIYVSFLQRVNRTNDVFYGFELNRGDGNANRVLCVGNGADGAGYGVTSNYNAYGASNYPSLGDENTEANLIVIRIDFRDDDRDEAVIFRNPKSLIDESENREVARLRGNFAFDRISLGNFEGSKTHEIDEVRVGTNYRAVTGQRDHIRNNLMHPVALLNRRAGLALNIPAEQSPRRWAANLPLVASLTK
;
A
#
# COMPACT_ATOMS: atom_id res chain seq x y z
N MET A 1 -79.15 36.13 1.11
CA MET A 1 -78.22 36.30 2.24
C MET A 1 -78.31 35.08 3.13
N ALA A 2 -77.23 34.50 3.64
CA ALA A 2 -75.81 34.59 3.23
C ALA A 2 -75.05 33.44 3.91
N ALA A 3 -74.25 32.67 3.17
CA ALA A 3 -73.26 31.70 3.68
C ALA A 3 -72.47 31.06 2.50
N THR A 4 -71.48 31.76 1.96
CA THR A 4 -70.53 31.21 0.96
C THR A 4 -69.16 31.85 1.15
N ASP A 5 -68.46 31.47 2.22
CA ASP A 5 -67.06 31.85 2.49
C ASP A 5 -66.42 30.75 3.36
N ASP A 6 -65.85 29.72 2.73
CA ASP A 6 -64.98 28.72 3.38
C ASP A 6 -64.07 27.99 2.35
N PHE A 7 -63.49 28.75 1.40
CA PHE A 7 -62.65 28.20 0.32
C PHE A 7 -61.37 29.02 0.06
N SER A 8 -61.06 30.01 0.91
CA SER A 8 -59.94 30.95 0.77
C SER A 8 -58.79 30.72 1.76
N SER A 9 -59.02 29.95 2.83
CA SER A 9 -58.07 29.63 3.90
C SER A 9 -57.04 28.56 3.49
N ASP A 10 -57.49 27.49 2.84
CA ASP A 10 -56.66 26.32 2.54
C ASP A 10 -55.52 26.65 1.54
N SER A 11 -55.82 27.49 0.54
CA SER A 11 -54.84 27.93 -0.46
C SER A 11 -53.79 28.92 0.07
N THR A 12 -54.05 29.60 1.18
CA THR A 12 -53.02 30.39 1.89
C THR A 12 -52.15 29.49 2.76
N GLY A 13 -52.74 28.51 3.46
CA GLY A 13 -52.01 27.52 4.26
C GLY A 13 -50.99 26.71 3.43
N ASP A 14 -51.42 26.11 2.32
CA ASP A 14 -50.52 25.37 1.42
C ASP A 14 -49.43 26.28 0.83
N ARG A 15 -49.77 27.51 0.41
CA ARG A 15 -48.79 28.46 -0.13
C ARG A 15 -47.71 28.83 0.89
N ASP A 16 -48.08 29.05 2.15
CA ASP A 16 -47.12 29.35 3.22
C ASP A 16 -46.29 28.12 3.61
N LEU A 17 -46.86 26.92 3.62
CA LEU A 17 -46.13 25.66 3.81
C LEU A 17 -45.09 25.47 2.69
N ARG A 18 -45.45 25.67 1.42
CA ARG A 18 -44.52 25.63 0.28
C ARG A 18 -43.42 26.68 0.38
N VAL A 19 -43.71 27.90 0.83
CA VAL A 19 -42.71 28.96 1.00
C VAL A 19 -41.77 28.67 2.17
N GLN A 20 -42.27 28.12 3.27
CA GLN A 20 -41.45 27.66 4.40
C GLN A 20 -40.54 26.50 3.95
N PHE A 21 -41.11 25.50 3.29
CA PHE A 21 -40.37 24.37 2.72
C PHE A 21 -39.28 24.83 1.75
N ALA A 22 -39.59 25.74 0.84
CA ALA A 22 -38.64 26.31 -0.12
C ALA A 22 -37.44 26.97 0.58
N ARG A 23 -37.65 27.69 1.69
CA ARG A 23 -36.58 28.32 2.48
C ARG A 23 -35.73 27.27 3.19
N VAL A 24 -36.35 26.26 3.81
CA VAL A 24 -35.63 25.19 4.51
C VAL A 24 -34.82 24.35 3.52
N PHE A 25 -35.42 23.96 2.39
CA PHE A 25 -34.75 23.28 1.29
C PHE A 25 -33.57 24.09 0.75
N ALA A 26 -33.76 25.36 0.38
CA ALA A 26 -32.69 26.23 -0.16
C ALA A 26 -31.59 26.60 0.87
N THR A 27 -31.78 26.27 2.15
CA THR A 27 -30.74 26.37 3.19
C THR A 27 -29.92 25.08 3.32
N ASN A 28 -30.50 23.93 2.95
CA ASN A 28 -29.95 22.59 3.18
C ASN A 28 -29.58 21.83 1.89
N ASP A 29 -29.94 22.35 0.71
CA ASP A 29 -29.68 21.74 -0.61
C ASP A 29 -28.20 21.38 -0.83
N ARG A 30 -27.28 22.26 -0.42
CA ARG A 30 -25.83 22.07 -0.49
C ARG A 30 -25.32 20.98 0.47
N TRP A 31 -25.89 20.90 1.67
CA TRP A 31 -25.58 19.82 2.62
C TRP A 31 -26.07 18.47 2.07
N LEU A 32 -27.30 18.43 1.52
CA LEU A 32 -27.88 17.25 0.91
C LEU A 32 -27.08 16.76 -0.32
N PHE A 33 -26.55 17.68 -1.12
CA PHE A 33 -25.63 17.33 -2.20
C PHE A 33 -24.30 16.76 -1.66
N ALA A 34 -23.69 17.39 -0.65
CA ALA A 34 -22.46 16.89 -0.02
C ALA A 34 -22.62 15.51 0.63
N TYR A 35 -23.78 15.27 1.26
CA TYR A 35 -24.20 13.97 1.78
C TYR A 35 -24.21 12.91 0.66
N LEU A 36 -24.87 13.18 -0.48
CA LEU A 36 -24.91 12.26 -1.61
C LEU A 36 -23.53 12.00 -2.24
N VAL A 37 -22.69 13.04 -2.39
CA VAL A 37 -21.29 12.89 -2.84
C VAL A 37 -20.52 11.94 -1.91
N SER A 38 -20.76 12.00 -0.59
CA SER A 38 -20.10 11.13 0.37
C SER A 38 -20.53 9.65 0.29
N LEU A 39 -21.76 9.35 -0.10
CA LEU A 39 -22.25 7.96 -0.19
C LEU A 39 -22.02 7.30 -1.55
N LEU A 40 -21.75 8.10 -2.58
CA LEU A 40 -21.55 7.63 -3.96
C LEU A 40 -20.09 7.74 -4.41
N GLY A 41 -19.30 8.64 -3.81
CA GLY A 41 -17.89 8.87 -4.15
C GLY A 41 -17.66 9.59 -5.49
N SER A 42 -18.73 9.93 -6.22
CA SER A 42 -18.71 10.59 -7.52
C SER A 42 -19.69 11.77 -7.51
N PRO A 43 -19.24 13.01 -7.79
CA PRO A 43 -20.13 14.16 -7.92
C PRO A 43 -21.15 14.05 -9.07
N THR A 44 -20.82 13.29 -10.12
CA THR A 44 -21.70 13.06 -11.27
C THR A 44 -22.89 12.18 -10.88
N ASP A 45 -22.62 11.04 -10.25
CA ASP A 45 -23.61 10.10 -9.73
C ASP A 45 -24.48 10.77 -8.66
N ALA A 46 -23.86 11.60 -7.80
CA ALA A 46 -24.57 12.40 -6.81
C ALA A 46 -25.51 13.43 -7.44
N GLU A 47 -25.19 14.00 -8.60
CA GLU A 47 -26.08 14.93 -9.31
C GLU A 47 -27.30 14.23 -9.95
N GLU A 48 -27.15 12.99 -10.42
CA GLU A 48 -28.28 12.17 -10.89
C GLU A 48 -29.21 11.80 -9.72
N VAL A 49 -28.66 11.26 -8.64
CA VAL A 49 -29.44 10.88 -7.44
C VAL A 49 -30.06 12.10 -6.76
N PHE A 50 -29.37 13.25 -6.72
CA PHE A 50 -29.91 14.49 -6.16
C PHE A 50 -31.15 14.96 -6.91
N GLN A 51 -31.23 14.78 -8.24
CA GLN A 51 -32.43 15.11 -9.01
C GLN A 51 -33.62 14.23 -8.63
N GLU A 52 -33.45 12.91 -8.55
CA GLU A 52 -34.54 12.03 -8.09
C GLU A 52 -34.97 12.32 -6.65
N VAL A 53 -34.01 12.62 -5.75
CA VAL A 53 -34.28 13.00 -4.36
C VAL A 53 -35.05 14.32 -4.29
N CYS A 54 -34.67 15.33 -5.07
CA CYS A 54 -35.43 16.59 -5.17
C CYS A 54 -36.88 16.36 -5.60
N VAL A 55 -37.12 15.51 -6.61
CA VAL A 55 -38.49 15.20 -7.07
C VAL A 55 -39.33 14.55 -5.96
N ILE A 56 -38.74 13.71 -5.11
CA ILE A 56 -39.45 13.12 -3.96
C ILE A 56 -39.68 14.18 -2.88
N LEU A 57 -38.66 14.97 -2.51
CA LEU A 57 -38.78 16.03 -1.51
C LEU A 57 -39.86 17.06 -1.87
N TRP A 58 -39.95 17.47 -3.13
CA TRP A 58 -40.97 18.41 -3.63
C TRP A 58 -42.34 17.79 -3.91
N ARG A 59 -42.47 16.45 -3.85
CA ARG A 59 -43.76 15.73 -3.95
C ARG A 59 -44.33 15.40 -2.56
N ASP A 60 -43.47 15.25 -1.56
CA ASP A 60 -43.80 14.86 -0.18
C ASP A 60 -43.56 16.01 0.82
N TYR A 61 -43.47 17.26 0.35
CA TYR A 61 -43.21 18.46 1.18
C TYR A 61 -44.29 18.69 2.26
N ASP A 62 -45.52 18.24 1.98
CA ASP A 62 -46.69 18.23 2.87
C ASP A 62 -46.48 17.35 4.12
N LYS A 63 -45.53 16.43 4.07
CA LYS A 63 -45.22 15.45 5.13
C LYS A 63 -44.01 15.87 5.96
N PHE A 64 -43.38 17.01 5.66
CA PHE A 64 -42.29 17.56 6.45
C PHE A 64 -42.85 18.47 7.54
N ASP A 65 -42.73 18.05 8.81
CA ASP A 65 -43.00 18.92 9.96
C ASP A 65 -41.85 19.95 10.11
N PRO A 66 -42.11 21.27 9.97
CA PRO A 66 -41.08 22.31 10.10
C PRO A 66 -40.40 22.37 11.48
N ASN A 67 -40.98 21.75 12.51
CA ASN A 67 -40.39 21.64 13.85
C ASN A 67 -39.35 20.52 13.95
N THR A 68 -39.21 19.68 12.92
CA THR A 68 -38.24 18.58 12.86
C THR A 68 -36.98 18.95 12.07
N ASN A 69 -35.90 18.21 12.31
CA ASN A 69 -34.64 18.44 11.59
C ASN A 69 -34.74 17.94 10.14
N PHE A 70 -34.85 18.88 9.19
CA PHE A 70 -34.89 18.62 7.75
C PHE A 70 -33.78 17.71 7.24
N MET A 71 -32.55 17.83 7.76
CA MET A 71 -31.42 16.98 7.35
C MET A 71 -31.70 15.50 7.64
N LYS A 72 -32.36 15.18 8.77
CA LYS A 72 -32.76 13.81 9.14
C LYS A 72 -33.90 13.27 8.29
N TRP A 73 -34.83 14.13 7.87
CA TRP A 73 -35.93 13.74 6.99
C TRP A 73 -35.44 13.49 5.55
N ALA A 74 -34.63 14.43 5.04
CA ALA A 74 -34.05 14.34 3.70
C ALA A 74 -33.00 13.22 3.58
N SER A 75 -32.23 12.91 4.64
CA SER A 75 -31.25 11.81 4.61
C SER A 75 -31.89 10.45 4.42
N VAL A 76 -33.05 10.16 5.05
CA VAL A 76 -33.78 8.89 4.86
C VAL A 76 -34.18 8.71 3.39
N ILE A 77 -34.75 9.75 2.78
CA ILE A 77 -35.15 9.75 1.37
C ILE A 77 -33.92 9.58 0.45
N ALA A 78 -32.84 10.30 0.73
CA ALA A 78 -31.59 10.23 -0.02
C ALA A 78 -30.91 8.85 0.08
N HIS A 79 -30.85 8.27 1.28
CA HIS A 79 -30.24 6.98 1.56
C HIS A 79 -30.95 5.84 0.83
N HIS A 80 -32.28 5.81 0.83
CA HIS A 80 -33.05 4.84 0.04
C HIS A 80 -32.77 4.95 -1.47
N GLN A 81 -32.60 6.16 -1.98
CA GLN A 81 -32.33 6.42 -3.40
C GLN A 81 -30.88 6.08 -3.79
N VAL A 82 -29.90 6.36 -2.92
CA VAL A 82 -28.52 5.84 -3.05
C VAL A 82 -28.52 4.32 -3.13
N HIS A 83 -29.24 3.62 -2.25
CA HIS A 83 -29.36 2.16 -2.28
C HIS A 83 -30.09 1.62 -3.51
N ARG A 84 -31.05 2.36 -4.07
CA ARG A 84 -31.72 2.00 -5.34
C ARG A 84 -30.75 2.14 -6.52
N PHE A 85 -30.07 3.27 -6.64
CA PHE A 85 -29.08 3.56 -7.66
C PHE A 85 -27.91 2.55 -7.65
N ARG A 86 -27.33 2.29 -6.46
CA ARG A 86 -26.26 1.29 -6.25
C ARG A 86 -26.68 -0.16 -6.53
N ARG A 87 -27.97 -0.50 -6.50
CA ARG A 87 -28.48 -1.81 -6.92
C ARG A 87 -28.58 -1.93 -8.44
N ASN A 88 -28.87 -0.84 -9.14
CA ASN A 88 -28.96 -0.81 -10.61
C ASN A 88 -27.57 -0.88 -11.28
N GLN A 89 -26.53 -0.31 -10.67
CA GLN A 89 -25.14 -0.33 -11.17
C GLN A 89 -24.43 -1.71 -11.09
N ARG A 90 -25.16 -2.83 -10.92
CA ARG A 90 -24.66 -4.20 -10.66
C ARG A 90 -23.64 -4.81 -11.64
N LYS A 91 -23.26 -4.11 -12.72
CA LYS A 91 -22.24 -4.53 -13.70
C LYS A 91 -20.90 -3.79 -13.58
N GLN A 92 -20.78 -2.82 -12.68
CA GLN A 92 -19.53 -2.09 -12.41
C GLN A 92 -18.98 -2.45 -11.02
N ALA A 93 -17.66 -2.29 -10.83
CA ALA A 93 -17.02 -2.55 -9.55
C ALA A 93 -17.39 -1.43 -8.54
N LYS A 94 -18.16 -1.78 -7.50
CA LYS A 94 -18.52 -0.83 -6.43
C LYS A 94 -17.26 -0.36 -5.67
N PRO A 95 -16.98 0.96 -5.59
CA PRO A 95 -15.83 1.47 -4.83
C PRO A 95 -16.01 1.39 -3.29
N LEU A 96 -17.26 1.43 -2.83
CA LEU A 96 -17.64 1.27 -1.42
C LEU A 96 -18.47 0.01 -1.23
N SER A 97 -18.31 -0.69 -0.09
CA SER A 97 -19.25 -1.72 0.36
C SER A 97 -20.60 -1.08 0.68
N ASP A 98 -21.67 -1.88 0.74
CA ASP A 98 -22.98 -1.34 1.14
C ASP A 98 -23.01 -1.03 2.65
N ALA A 99 -22.29 -1.79 3.49
CA ALA A 99 -22.14 -1.52 4.92
C ALA A 99 -21.35 -0.22 5.22
N VAL A 100 -20.32 0.11 4.42
CA VAL A 100 -19.64 1.41 4.49
C VAL A 100 -20.60 2.56 4.21
N VAL A 101 -21.49 2.41 3.23
CA VAL A 101 -22.49 3.44 2.90
C VAL A 101 -23.47 3.67 4.04
N ASP A 102 -23.87 2.62 4.75
CA ASP A 102 -24.75 2.72 5.93
C ASP A 102 -24.03 3.47 7.08
N LEU A 103 -22.80 3.06 7.41
CA LEU A 103 -21.99 3.71 8.45
C LEU A 103 -21.64 5.18 8.14
N LEU A 104 -21.40 5.50 6.86
CA LEU A 104 -21.19 6.88 6.41
C LEU A 104 -22.47 7.72 6.45
N ALA A 105 -23.63 7.12 6.17
CA ALA A 105 -24.91 7.81 6.19
C ALA A 105 -25.28 8.29 7.60
N ASP A 106 -25.12 7.42 8.60
CA ASP A 106 -25.33 7.79 10.01
C ASP A 106 -24.33 8.86 10.47
N GLU A 107 -23.05 8.67 10.15
CA GLU A 107 -21.99 9.55 10.65
C GLU A 107 -21.99 10.94 9.96
N ALA A 108 -22.45 11.04 8.72
CA ALA A 108 -22.66 12.31 8.02
C ALA A 108 -23.83 13.13 8.62
N VAL A 109 -24.92 12.47 9.02
CA VAL A 109 -26.05 13.11 9.72
C VAL A 109 -25.64 13.53 11.14
N ALA A 110 -24.85 12.71 11.84
CA ALA A 110 -24.35 13.01 13.18
C ALA A 110 -23.32 14.16 13.24
N LYS A 111 -22.69 14.51 12.11
CA LYS A 111 -21.59 15.50 12.05
C LYS A 111 -21.88 16.68 11.10
N ALA A 112 -23.16 17.03 10.87
CA ALA A 112 -23.55 18.12 9.97
C ALA A 112 -22.88 19.48 10.30
N ASP A 113 -22.82 19.87 11.58
CA ASP A 113 -22.21 21.14 12.05
C ASP A 113 -20.72 21.28 11.66
N LEU A 114 -20.04 20.14 11.47
CA LEU A 114 -18.62 20.05 11.09
C LEU A 114 -18.38 20.40 9.61
N MET A 115 -19.44 20.36 8.77
CA MET A 115 -19.41 20.81 7.37
C MET A 115 -19.54 22.34 7.29
N ASP A 116 -20.43 22.98 8.04
CA ASP A 116 -20.55 24.45 7.99
C ASP A 116 -19.30 25.17 8.52
N SER A 117 -18.62 24.58 9.50
CA SER A 117 -17.30 25.03 9.94
C SER A 117 -16.23 24.91 8.83
N ARG A 118 -16.37 23.93 7.92
CA ARG A 118 -15.50 23.79 6.72
C ARG A 118 -15.84 24.80 5.64
N ARG A 119 -17.12 25.02 5.35
CA ARG A 119 -17.63 26.02 4.41
C ARG A 119 -17.01 27.40 4.61
N ILE A 120 -16.93 27.85 5.87
CA ILE A 120 -16.31 29.13 6.25
C ILE A 120 -14.78 29.10 6.05
N ALA A 121 -14.13 27.97 6.36
CA ALA A 121 -12.70 27.80 6.13
C ALA A 121 -12.33 27.75 4.64
N LEU A 122 -13.07 27.00 3.81
CA LEU A 122 -12.85 26.89 2.36
C LEU A 122 -13.03 28.25 1.68
N HIS A 123 -14.11 28.98 1.98
CA HIS A 123 -14.39 30.28 1.39
C HIS A 123 -13.23 31.27 1.59
N ASP A 124 -12.62 31.29 2.78
CA ASP A 124 -11.43 32.10 3.05
C ASP A 124 -10.13 31.53 2.47
N CYS A 125 -10.04 30.23 2.23
CA CYS A 125 -8.90 29.60 1.57
C CYS A 125 -8.91 29.81 0.05
N LEU A 126 -10.09 29.87 -0.58
CA LEU A 126 -10.24 30.24 -2.00
C LEU A 126 -9.79 31.68 -2.27
N LYS A 127 -10.05 32.62 -1.35
CA LYS A 127 -9.52 34.00 -1.41
C LYS A 127 -7.99 34.05 -1.38
N LYS A 128 -7.33 33.06 -0.78
CA LYS A 128 -5.86 32.96 -0.65
C LYS A 128 -5.18 32.25 -1.83
N LEU A 129 -5.95 31.71 -2.79
CA LEU A 129 -5.38 31.19 -4.03
C LEU A 129 -4.90 32.34 -4.94
N PRO A 130 -3.80 32.15 -5.70
CA PRO A 130 -3.45 33.01 -6.82
C PRO A 130 -4.61 33.12 -7.82
N GLU A 131 -4.73 34.26 -8.52
CA GLU A 131 -5.89 34.52 -9.38
C GLU A 131 -6.08 33.46 -10.47
N ALA A 132 -5.00 33.09 -11.18
CA ALA A 132 -5.03 32.05 -12.21
C ALA A 132 -5.37 30.63 -11.68
N ASP A 133 -5.14 30.36 -10.40
CA ASP A 133 -5.54 29.11 -9.75
C ASP A 133 -7.03 29.17 -9.33
N ARG A 134 -7.51 30.35 -8.88
CA ARG A 134 -8.93 30.58 -8.56
C ARG A 134 -9.81 30.59 -9.81
N GLU A 135 -9.31 31.16 -10.90
CA GLU A 135 -9.92 31.13 -12.24
C GLU A 135 -9.98 29.69 -12.79
N LEU A 136 -8.93 28.89 -12.60
CA LEU A 136 -8.95 27.48 -12.99
C LEU A 136 -9.99 26.67 -12.19
N VAL A 137 -10.13 26.92 -10.89
CA VAL A 137 -11.22 26.35 -10.07
C VAL A 137 -12.58 26.77 -10.65
N ARG A 138 -12.80 28.06 -10.88
CA ARG A 138 -14.05 28.56 -11.47
C ARG A 138 -14.37 27.89 -12.81
N ASN A 139 -13.38 27.75 -13.70
CA ASN A 139 -13.59 27.16 -15.03
C ASN A 139 -13.80 25.63 -15.01
N CYS A 140 -13.36 24.93 -13.95
CA CYS A 140 -13.58 23.48 -13.80
C CYS A 140 -14.88 23.10 -13.07
N TYR A 141 -15.48 24.00 -12.27
CA TYR A 141 -16.69 23.69 -11.49
C TYR A 141 -17.93 24.53 -11.87
N SER A 142 -17.84 25.47 -12.82
CA SER A 142 -18.96 26.36 -13.20
C SER A 142 -20.01 25.77 -14.14
N ASP A 143 -19.64 24.78 -14.95
CA ASP A 143 -20.58 24.08 -15.84
C ASP A 143 -20.39 22.57 -15.65
N SER A 144 -21.45 21.87 -15.25
CA SER A 144 -21.41 20.42 -14.98
C SER A 144 -21.12 19.57 -16.22
N ARG A 145 -21.15 20.18 -17.43
CA ARG A 145 -20.81 19.53 -18.71
C ARG A 145 -19.32 19.65 -19.06
N HIS A 146 -18.55 20.45 -18.33
CA HIS A 146 -17.13 20.68 -18.60
C HIS A 146 -16.22 19.68 -17.90
N SER A 147 -16.01 18.50 -18.52
CA SER A 147 -14.90 17.63 -18.14
C SER A 147 -13.57 18.40 -18.14
N MET A 148 -12.62 18.04 -17.28
CA MET A 148 -11.31 18.73 -17.22
C MET A 148 -10.54 18.67 -18.57
N LYS A 149 -10.86 17.70 -19.44
CA LYS A 149 -10.38 17.59 -20.82
C LYS A 149 -11.02 18.64 -21.76
N THR A 150 -12.26 19.04 -21.51
CA THR A 150 -12.94 20.17 -22.15
C THR A 150 -12.33 21.50 -21.70
N VAL A 151 -12.15 21.69 -20.39
CA VAL A 151 -11.51 22.90 -19.82
C VAL A 151 -10.08 23.07 -20.33
N ALA A 152 -9.32 21.98 -20.44
CA ALA A 152 -7.98 22.00 -21.02
C ALA A 152 -7.96 22.52 -22.47
N LYS A 153 -8.91 22.10 -23.32
CA LYS A 153 -9.07 22.66 -24.67
C LYS A 153 -9.41 24.16 -24.63
N LEU A 154 -10.38 24.55 -23.79
CA LEU A 154 -10.84 25.93 -23.67
C LEU A 154 -9.73 26.89 -23.18
N LEU A 155 -8.85 26.42 -22.30
CA LEU A 155 -7.69 27.18 -21.81
C LEU A 155 -6.43 27.04 -22.68
N GLY A 156 -6.47 26.33 -23.82
CA GLY A 156 -5.31 26.11 -24.68
C GLY A 156 -4.15 25.34 -24.02
N ARG A 157 -4.43 24.53 -22.99
CA ARG A 157 -3.42 23.85 -22.15
C ARG A 157 -3.49 22.32 -22.28
N PRO A 158 -2.38 21.58 -22.13
CA PRO A 158 -2.43 20.12 -22.07
C PRO A 158 -3.29 19.65 -20.90
N ALA A 159 -4.10 18.61 -21.10
CA ALA A 159 -5.01 18.12 -20.06
C ALA A 159 -4.29 17.70 -18.78
N ASN A 160 -3.12 17.06 -18.90
CA ASN A 160 -2.27 16.70 -17.76
C ASN A 160 -1.82 17.94 -16.95
N THR A 161 -1.57 19.08 -17.61
CA THR A 161 -1.26 20.35 -16.93
C THR A 161 -2.45 20.89 -16.14
N VAL A 162 -3.67 20.77 -16.67
CA VAL A 162 -4.91 21.12 -15.96
C VAL A 162 -5.17 20.18 -14.78
N TYR A 163 -5.04 18.86 -14.96
CA TYR A 163 -5.16 17.89 -13.85
C TYR A 163 -4.11 18.13 -12.74
N LYS A 164 -2.83 18.33 -13.11
CA LYS A 164 -1.75 18.61 -12.14
C LYS A 164 -1.95 19.95 -11.43
N ALA A 165 -2.45 20.98 -12.11
CA ALA A 165 -2.82 22.24 -11.49
C ALA A 165 -4.03 22.08 -10.55
N MET A 166 -5.11 21.41 -10.96
CA MET A 166 -6.27 21.14 -10.11
C MET A 166 -5.88 20.36 -8.86
N ASN A 167 -5.10 19.29 -8.99
CA ASN A 167 -4.66 18.49 -7.85
C ASN A 167 -3.63 19.25 -6.98
N ARG A 168 -2.88 20.24 -7.51
CA ARG A 168 -2.13 21.20 -6.68
C ARG A 168 -3.08 22.09 -5.88
N ILE A 169 -4.12 22.63 -6.52
CA ILE A 169 -5.07 23.56 -5.90
C ILE A 169 -5.89 22.87 -4.80
N ARG A 170 -6.44 21.68 -5.08
CA ARG A 170 -7.09 20.79 -4.09
C ARG A 170 -6.22 20.63 -2.85
N ARG A 171 -4.98 20.16 -3.00
CA ARG A 171 -4.04 19.97 -1.89
C ARG A 171 -3.67 21.27 -1.16
N SER A 172 -3.65 22.41 -1.86
CA SER A 172 -3.46 23.74 -1.26
C SER A 172 -4.67 24.19 -0.43
N LEU A 173 -5.89 24.00 -0.96
CA LEU A 173 -7.15 24.32 -0.29
C LEU A 173 -7.38 23.45 0.95
N HIS A 174 -7.29 22.12 0.82
CA HIS A 174 -7.29 21.21 1.96
C HIS A 174 -6.26 21.65 2.99
N GLY A 175 -4.97 21.72 2.61
CA GLY A 175 -3.92 22.13 3.54
C GLY A 175 -4.14 23.51 4.19
N CYS A 176 -4.85 24.43 3.55
CA CYS A 176 -5.28 25.70 4.14
C CYS A 176 -6.43 25.53 5.16
N ILE A 177 -7.46 24.74 4.83
CA ILE A 177 -8.59 24.38 5.70
C ILE A 177 -8.09 23.62 6.93
N ASP A 178 -7.19 22.65 6.74
CA ASP A 178 -6.60 21.84 7.82
C ASP A 178 -5.71 22.67 8.75
N ARG A 179 -5.06 23.72 8.24
CA ARG A 179 -4.35 24.72 9.07
C ARG A 179 -5.30 25.67 9.81
N LYS A 180 -6.54 25.84 9.35
CA LYS A 180 -7.62 26.55 10.06
C LYS A 180 -8.34 25.67 11.10
N LEU A 181 -8.45 24.36 10.86
CA LEU A 181 -9.32 23.43 11.61
C LEU A 181 -8.58 22.28 12.32
N ALA A 182 -7.24 22.25 12.29
CA ALA A 182 -6.35 21.31 12.98
C ALA A 182 -6.77 19.82 12.84
N THR A 183 -6.56 19.20 11.66
CA THR A 183 -6.84 17.77 11.44
C THR A 183 -5.78 17.06 10.59
N GLU A 184 -5.64 15.76 10.80
CA GLU A 184 -4.56 14.85 10.40
C GLU A 184 -4.36 14.60 8.88
N ARG A 185 -3.30 13.83 8.56
CA ARG A 185 -2.73 13.73 7.21
C ARG A 185 -2.74 12.33 6.56
N LEU A 186 -3.02 11.26 7.32
CA LEU A 186 -2.69 9.89 6.89
C LEU A 186 -3.61 9.31 5.79
N LEU A 187 -4.94 9.49 5.91
CA LEU A 187 -5.91 8.88 4.97
C LEU A 187 -5.85 9.44 3.53
N ARG A 188 -5.18 10.59 3.34
CA ARG A 188 -5.27 11.44 2.15
C ARG A 188 -4.76 10.78 0.87
N GLY A 189 -3.73 9.92 0.97
CA GLY A 189 -3.20 9.22 -0.20
C GLY A 189 -4.16 8.19 -0.82
N LEU A 190 -5.11 7.67 -0.03
CA LEU A 190 -6.18 6.79 -0.54
C LEU A 190 -7.36 7.60 -1.07
N LEU A 191 -7.70 8.70 -0.41
CA LEU A 191 -8.75 9.64 -0.83
C LEU A 191 -8.44 10.32 -2.17
N ASP A 192 -7.19 10.77 -2.36
CA ASP A 192 -6.71 11.32 -3.64
C ASP A 192 -6.85 10.27 -4.77
N ALA A 193 -6.55 9.00 -4.53
CA ALA A 193 -6.69 7.93 -5.54
C ALA A 193 -8.16 7.58 -5.83
N PHE A 194 -8.99 7.51 -4.79
CA PHE A 194 -10.43 7.25 -4.88
C PHE A 194 -11.15 8.28 -5.76
N CYS A 195 -10.92 9.58 -5.53
CA CYS A 195 -11.64 10.66 -6.23
C CYS A 195 -11.19 10.90 -7.68
N ASN A 196 -10.09 10.26 -8.13
CA ASN A 196 -9.69 10.26 -9.54
C ASN A 196 -10.19 9.00 -10.28
N GLY A 197 -10.82 8.04 -9.59
CA GLY A 197 -11.25 6.75 -10.16
C GLY A 197 -10.12 5.71 -10.28
N ASP A 198 -8.91 6.04 -9.83
CA ASP A 198 -7.68 5.25 -10.00
C ASP A 198 -7.38 4.31 -8.81
N LEU A 199 -8.39 3.96 -7.99
CA LEU A 199 -8.20 3.08 -6.83
C LEU A 199 -8.26 1.59 -7.25
N PRO A 200 -7.15 0.84 -7.28
CA PRO A 200 -7.14 -0.55 -7.75
C PRO A 200 -7.88 -1.48 -6.78
N SER A 201 -8.39 -2.60 -7.30
CA SER A 201 -9.28 -3.53 -6.58
C SER A 201 -8.72 -4.04 -5.24
N ASN A 202 -7.41 -4.23 -5.13
CA ASN A 202 -6.75 -4.64 -3.90
C ASN A 202 -6.73 -3.53 -2.82
N ARG A 203 -6.78 -2.24 -3.22
CA ARG A 203 -6.93 -1.10 -2.31
C ARG A 203 -8.39 -0.81 -1.99
N ILE A 204 -9.34 -1.13 -2.87
CA ILE A 204 -10.78 -1.03 -2.58
C ILE A 204 -11.15 -1.85 -1.33
N ALA A 205 -10.67 -3.10 -1.21
CA ALA A 205 -10.93 -3.93 -0.03
C ALA A 205 -10.41 -3.27 1.27
N ARG A 206 -9.14 -2.87 1.30
CA ARG A 206 -8.52 -2.21 2.47
C ARG A 206 -9.15 -0.85 2.80
N PHE A 207 -9.61 -0.10 1.79
CA PHE A 207 -10.29 1.17 1.98
C PHE A 207 -11.66 0.98 2.65
N ASN A 208 -12.40 -0.06 2.27
CA ASN A 208 -13.65 -0.40 2.92
C ASN A 208 -13.43 -0.93 4.34
N GLU A 209 -12.47 -1.83 4.55
CA GLU A 209 -12.09 -2.31 5.88
C GLU A 209 -11.77 -1.15 6.86
N LEU A 210 -11.04 -0.13 6.39
CA LEU A 210 -10.76 1.08 7.17
C LEU A 210 -12.04 1.89 7.49
N LEU A 211 -12.94 2.06 6.52
CA LEU A 211 -14.19 2.80 6.74
C LEU A 211 -15.23 2.01 7.55
N GLU A 212 -15.17 0.68 7.58
CA GLU A 212 -16.02 -0.16 8.44
C GLU A 212 -15.54 -0.07 9.90
N ASN A 213 -14.23 -0.23 10.12
CA ASN A 213 -13.68 -0.43 11.46
C ASN A 213 -13.17 0.83 12.18
N ASP A 214 -13.00 1.97 11.49
CA ASP A 214 -12.49 3.21 12.10
C ASP A 214 -13.40 4.43 11.83
N SER A 215 -14.00 4.96 12.90
CA SER A 215 -14.77 6.20 12.86
C SER A 215 -13.92 7.44 12.57
N LEU A 216 -12.63 7.46 12.94
CA LEU A 216 -11.73 8.56 12.58
C LEU A 216 -11.42 8.53 11.08
N ALA A 217 -11.35 7.35 10.47
CA ALA A 217 -11.27 7.19 9.02
C ALA A 217 -12.55 7.65 8.32
N ARG A 218 -13.74 7.24 8.79
CA ARG A 218 -15.02 7.76 8.27
C ARG A 218 -15.15 9.27 8.41
N GLU A 219 -14.87 9.82 9.58
CA GLU A 219 -14.86 11.27 9.78
C GLU A 219 -13.88 11.95 8.82
N THR A 220 -12.67 11.41 8.63
CA THR A 220 -11.67 11.99 7.71
C THR A 220 -12.09 11.87 6.24
N TYR A 221 -12.81 10.82 5.87
CA TYR A 221 -13.41 10.63 4.55
C TYR A 221 -14.52 11.66 4.29
N LEU A 222 -15.46 11.82 5.22
CA LEU A 222 -16.51 12.85 5.18
C LEU A 222 -15.91 14.27 5.10
N LYS A 223 -14.90 14.55 5.94
CA LYS A 223 -14.13 15.81 5.94
C LYS A 223 -13.41 16.12 4.61
N PHE A 224 -13.13 15.10 3.80
CA PHE A 224 -12.46 15.24 2.50
C PHE A 224 -13.49 15.53 1.40
N LEU A 225 -14.50 14.66 1.25
CA LEU A 225 -15.51 14.81 0.19
C LEU A 225 -16.42 16.04 0.37
N ALA A 226 -16.57 16.55 1.59
CA ALA A 226 -17.19 17.86 1.84
C ALA A 226 -16.54 18.98 1.00
N VAL A 227 -15.21 18.98 0.82
CA VAL A 227 -14.51 20.04 0.07
C VAL A 227 -14.76 19.93 -1.44
N GLU A 228 -14.81 18.71 -1.99
CA GLU A 228 -15.18 18.50 -3.41
C GLU A 228 -16.64 18.93 -3.66
N ALA A 229 -17.56 18.55 -2.77
CA ALA A 229 -18.96 18.96 -2.87
C ALA A 229 -19.14 20.48 -2.73
N GLU A 230 -18.45 21.13 -1.79
CA GLU A 230 -18.46 22.59 -1.63
C GLU A 230 -17.86 23.30 -2.85
N MET A 231 -16.77 22.79 -3.46
CA MET A 231 -16.18 23.39 -4.67
C MET A 231 -17.14 23.33 -5.87
N HIS A 232 -17.86 22.22 -6.06
CA HIS A 232 -18.94 22.12 -7.04
C HIS A 232 -20.08 23.11 -6.70
N ALA A 233 -20.58 23.09 -5.46
CA ALA A 233 -21.71 23.90 -5.01
C ALA A 233 -21.46 25.43 -4.98
N LEU A 234 -20.20 25.86 -4.96
CA LEU A 234 -19.79 27.26 -5.04
C LEU A 234 -19.76 27.82 -6.47
N HIS A 235 -19.77 26.96 -7.49
CA HIS A 235 -19.61 27.37 -8.89
C HIS A 235 -20.75 26.94 -9.80
N SER A 236 -21.45 25.85 -9.50
CA SER A 236 -22.73 25.52 -10.12
C SER A 236 -23.71 26.69 -9.92
N THR A 237 -24.42 27.11 -10.98
CA THR A 237 -25.44 28.18 -10.96
C THR A 237 -26.74 27.74 -10.27
N ARG A 238 -26.62 27.02 -9.14
CA ARG A 238 -27.71 26.38 -8.40
C ARG A 238 -28.37 27.38 -7.46
N SER A 239 -29.70 27.30 -7.37
CA SER A 239 -30.53 27.99 -6.36
C SER A 239 -30.67 29.52 -6.50
N GLN A 240 -30.65 30.05 -7.73
CA GLN A 240 -31.40 31.27 -8.08
C GLN A 240 -32.63 31.00 -8.95
N THR A 241 -32.55 30.07 -9.91
CA THR A 241 -33.62 29.86 -10.91
C THR A 241 -34.91 29.26 -10.34
N ILE A 242 -34.81 28.30 -9.41
CA ILE A 242 -35.99 27.61 -8.83
C ILE A 242 -36.81 28.56 -7.96
N ALA A 243 -36.17 29.46 -7.21
CA ALA A 243 -36.86 30.47 -6.41
C ALA A 243 -37.48 31.58 -7.30
N ALA A 244 -36.81 31.98 -8.39
CA ALA A 244 -37.30 33.02 -9.29
C ALA A 244 -38.55 32.57 -10.09
N SER A 245 -38.61 31.31 -10.53
CA SER A 245 -39.75 30.79 -11.29
C SER A 245 -41.04 30.61 -10.47
N ALA A 246 -40.99 30.77 -9.15
CA ALA A 246 -42.15 30.67 -8.25
C ALA A 246 -42.90 32.01 -8.03
N VAL A 247 -42.50 33.08 -8.75
CA VAL A 247 -42.98 34.46 -8.53
C VAL A 247 -43.39 35.16 -9.83
N VAL A 248 -43.81 34.39 -10.85
CA VAL A 248 -44.47 34.92 -12.06
C VAL A 248 -45.92 34.46 -12.04
N GLU A 249 -46.82 35.36 -12.41
CA GLU A 249 -48.27 35.20 -12.22
C GLU A 249 -48.92 34.20 -13.18
N VAL A 250 -50.11 33.75 -12.79
CA VAL A 250 -51.01 32.98 -13.65
C VAL A 250 -51.65 33.93 -14.67
N ASP A 251 -51.57 33.57 -15.95
CA ASP A 251 -52.53 34.06 -16.96
C ASP A 251 -53.03 32.85 -17.79
N ASP A 252 -54.22 32.98 -18.37
CA ASP A 252 -55.15 31.86 -18.46
C ASP A 252 -55.58 31.45 -19.89
N ASN A 253 -55.78 30.14 -20.04
CA ASN A 253 -56.77 29.49 -20.90
C ASN A 253 -56.56 29.29 -22.43
N ARG A 254 -57.22 28.22 -22.91
CA ARG A 254 -57.70 27.89 -24.28
C ARG A 254 -56.70 27.57 -25.40
N GLY A 255 -56.94 26.45 -26.11
CA GLY A 255 -56.34 26.22 -27.45
C GLY A 255 -56.38 24.79 -28.01
N ALA A 256 -57.57 24.24 -28.27
CA ALA A 256 -57.87 22.93 -28.87
C ALA A 256 -56.94 22.33 -29.99
N ASN A 257 -56.99 20.99 -30.12
CA ASN A 257 -56.77 20.18 -31.34
C ASN A 257 -55.30 20.03 -31.87
N SER A 258 -54.90 18.93 -32.56
CA SER A 258 -55.53 17.61 -32.82
C SER A 258 -54.56 16.60 -33.45
N SER A 259 -54.76 15.28 -33.18
CA SER A 259 -54.29 14.11 -33.99
C SER A 259 -52.76 13.83 -34.04
N THR A 260 -52.21 12.66 -34.41
CA THR A 260 -52.71 11.42 -35.08
C THR A 260 -52.12 10.10 -34.49
N SER A 261 -52.78 8.96 -34.77
CA SER A 261 -52.32 7.52 -34.82
C SER A 261 -50.93 7.11 -34.23
N ARG A 262 -50.72 6.14 -33.30
CA ARG A 262 -51.23 4.73 -33.06
C ARG A 262 -50.97 3.74 -34.23
N PRO A 263 -50.84 2.39 -34.04
CA PRO A 263 -50.72 1.59 -32.78
C PRO A 263 -49.79 0.31 -32.78
N VAL A 264 -49.36 -0.11 -31.58
CA VAL A 264 -49.42 -1.47 -30.94
C VAL A 264 -49.26 -2.78 -31.77
N SER A 265 -48.44 -3.74 -31.28
CA SER A 265 -48.89 -5.14 -31.00
C SER A 265 -47.89 -5.99 -30.19
N ILE A 266 -48.44 -7.00 -29.47
CA ILE A 266 -47.76 -8.04 -28.69
C ILE A 266 -48.23 -9.39 -29.24
N TRP A 267 -47.36 -10.42 -29.27
CA TRP A 267 -47.79 -11.82 -29.34
C TRP A 267 -46.85 -12.73 -28.56
N ALA A 268 -47.40 -13.83 -28.05
CA ALA A 268 -46.69 -14.96 -27.43
C ALA A 268 -47.44 -16.26 -27.76
N ILE A 269 -46.74 -17.39 -27.83
CA ILE A 269 -47.27 -18.78 -27.97
C ILE A 269 -46.16 -19.75 -27.47
N ALA A 270 -46.53 -20.98 -27.08
CA ALA A 270 -45.66 -21.96 -26.39
C ALA A 270 -45.75 -23.38 -27.01
N ALA A 271 -45.32 -24.44 -26.28
CA ALA A 271 -45.32 -25.89 -26.63
C ALA A 271 -44.16 -26.36 -27.58
N SER A 272 -43.67 -27.62 -27.67
CA SER A 272 -43.76 -28.93 -26.94
C SER A 272 -42.86 -29.98 -27.66
N LEU A 273 -42.48 -31.22 -27.23
CA LEU A 273 -42.46 -32.01 -25.96
C LEU A 273 -41.65 -33.34 -26.16
N ILE A 274 -41.23 -33.99 -25.05
CA ILE A 274 -41.03 -35.48 -24.84
C ILE A 274 -39.81 -36.25 -25.46
N GLY A 275 -39.27 -37.20 -24.66
CA GLY A 275 -38.42 -38.36 -25.05
C GLY A 275 -37.16 -38.55 -24.17
N VAL A 276 -37.03 -39.36 -23.11
CA VAL A 276 -37.41 -40.77 -22.75
C VAL A 276 -36.52 -41.84 -23.42
N ALA A 277 -35.86 -42.82 -22.77
CA ALA A 277 -35.42 -43.10 -21.37
C ALA A 277 -34.50 -44.38 -21.35
N VAL A 278 -34.21 -44.98 -20.16
CA VAL A 278 -33.85 -46.42 -19.91
C VAL A 278 -32.40 -46.88 -20.29
N LEU A 279 -31.62 -47.68 -19.52
CA LEU A 279 -31.64 -48.14 -18.09
C LEU A 279 -30.32 -48.90 -17.71
N SER A 280 -30.11 -49.16 -16.40
CA SER A 280 -29.41 -50.33 -15.77
C SER A 280 -27.86 -50.44 -15.72
N SER A 281 -27.23 -51.09 -14.72
CA SER A 281 -27.66 -51.47 -13.34
C SER A 281 -26.56 -52.12 -12.45
N VAL A 282 -26.53 -51.73 -11.16
CA VAL A 282 -26.31 -52.60 -9.95
C VAL A 282 -24.88 -53.09 -9.54
N LEU A 283 -24.78 -53.27 -8.21
CA LEU A 283 -23.68 -53.69 -7.31
C LEU A 283 -23.22 -55.18 -7.54
N THR A 284 -22.24 -55.82 -6.87
CA THR A 284 -21.71 -55.71 -5.47
C THR A 284 -20.38 -56.47 -5.27
N SER A 285 -19.71 -56.27 -4.11
CA SER A 285 -18.93 -57.26 -3.32
C SER A 285 -17.43 -57.58 -3.63
N ALA A 286 -16.57 -56.96 -2.81
CA ALA A 286 -15.68 -57.59 -1.80
C ALA A 286 -14.51 -58.57 -2.16
N VAL A 287 -13.32 -58.17 -1.69
CA VAL A 287 -12.17 -58.98 -1.16
C VAL A 287 -11.37 -59.89 -2.11
N THR A 288 -10.12 -59.49 -2.42
CA THR A 288 -8.86 -60.23 -2.08
C THR A 288 -7.60 -59.35 -2.28
N LYS A 289 -6.54 -59.62 -1.51
CA LYS A 289 -5.10 -59.33 -1.80
C LYS A 289 -4.40 -60.69 -2.09
N PRO A 290 -3.15 -60.82 -2.62
CA PRO A 290 -2.05 -59.85 -2.73
C PRO A 290 -1.31 -59.86 -4.10
N GLY A 291 -0.04 -59.41 -4.16
CA GLY A 291 0.83 -59.40 -5.36
C GLY A 291 0.89 -58.01 -6.01
N ALA A 292 2.00 -57.28 -6.17
CA ALA A 292 3.43 -57.58 -6.06
C ALA A 292 4.04 -58.46 -7.18
N GLU A 293 3.82 -58.09 -8.45
CA GLU A 293 4.76 -58.21 -9.58
C GLU A 293 4.12 -57.69 -10.88
N LEU A 294 4.42 -56.44 -11.30
CA LEU A 294 4.20 -55.97 -12.69
C LEU A 294 4.86 -54.60 -12.99
N LEU A 295 5.98 -54.29 -12.36
CA LEU A 295 6.67 -52.98 -12.51
C LEU A 295 8.20 -53.12 -12.65
N ASN A 296 8.62 -54.07 -13.49
CA ASN A 296 9.98 -54.08 -14.05
C ASN A 296 9.94 -54.37 -15.55
N ARG A 297 9.68 -53.33 -16.34
CA ARG A 297 10.05 -53.31 -17.76
C ARG A 297 10.88 -52.06 -17.98
N GLN A 298 12.17 -52.26 -18.17
CA GLN A 298 13.16 -51.19 -18.23
C GLN A 298 12.82 -50.21 -19.35
N VAL A 299 12.56 -48.95 -19.00
CA VAL A 299 12.81 -47.84 -19.91
C VAL A 299 14.31 -47.61 -19.84
N ASN A 300 14.97 -47.52 -21.00
CA ASN A 300 16.40 -47.24 -21.05
C ASN A 300 16.66 -45.87 -20.40
N ALA A 301 17.60 -45.82 -19.47
CA ALA A 301 18.09 -44.56 -18.95
C ALA A 301 18.91 -43.86 -20.04
N GLU A 302 18.27 -42.98 -20.80
CA GLU A 302 18.98 -41.85 -21.41
C GLU A 302 19.67 -41.06 -20.28
N ASN A 303 20.85 -40.51 -20.56
CA ASN A 303 21.67 -39.86 -19.54
C ASN A 303 20.87 -38.74 -18.84
N PRO A 304 21.04 -38.53 -17.52
CA PRO A 304 20.51 -37.34 -16.89
C PRO A 304 21.08 -36.11 -17.63
N PRO A 305 20.25 -35.10 -17.96
CA PRO A 305 20.72 -33.94 -18.71
C PRO A 305 21.87 -33.26 -17.96
N GLU A 306 22.87 -32.78 -18.71
CA GLU A 306 24.00 -32.05 -18.14
C GLU A 306 23.50 -30.94 -17.22
N ALA A 307 24.14 -30.78 -16.06
CA ALA A 307 23.68 -29.88 -15.01
C ALA A 307 23.70 -28.41 -15.48
N THR A 308 22.56 -27.96 -16.02
CA THR A 308 22.42 -26.64 -16.62
C THR A 308 22.85 -25.55 -15.64
N THR A 309 23.76 -24.68 -16.06
CA THR A 309 24.23 -23.59 -15.21
C THR A 309 23.11 -22.55 -15.03
N PRO A 310 22.94 -22.01 -13.81
CA PRO A 310 21.97 -20.95 -13.57
C PRO A 310 22.45 -19.65 -14.23
N VAL A 311 21.55 -19.00 -14.98
CA VAL A 311 21.86 -17.84 -15.82
C VAL A 311 21.38 -16.51 -15.22
N ALA A 312 20.45 -16.58 -14.26
CA ALA A 312 19.95 -15.44 -13.51
C ALA A 312 19.64 -15.84 -12.05
N ARG A 313 19.29 -14.86 -11.22
CA ARG A 313 18.81 -15.05 -9.85
C ARG A 313 17.72 -14.04 -9.53
N ILE A 314 16.71 -14.43 -8.74
CA ILE A 314 15.81 -13.48 -8.08
C ILE A 314 16.61 -12.75 -7.01
N SER A 315 17.05 -11.53 -7.32
CA SER A 315 18.00 -10.73 -6.53
C SER A 315 17.34 -9.93 -5.43
N ALA A 316 16.05 -9.60 -5.58
CA ALA A 316 15.23 -9.02 -4.52
C ALA A 316 13.73 -9.24 -4.78
N THR A 317 12.89 -9.05 -3.75
CA THR A 317 11.42 -9.23 -3.83
C THR A 317 10.70 -8.21 -2.94
N ARG A 318 9.46 -7.88 -3.29
CA ARG A 318 8.54 -7.08 -2.46
C ARG A 318 7.11 -7.61 -2.62
N ASN A 319 6.62 -8.32 -1.60
CA ASN A 319 5.28 -8.92 -1.51
C ASN A 319 4.89 -9.81 -2.70
N CYS A 320 5.86 -10.62 -3.17
CA CYS A 320 5.67 -11.53 -4.30
C CYS A 320 4.78 -12.73 -3.93
N ARG A 321 3.82 -13.07 -4.81
CA ARG A 321 3.12 -14.37 -4.81
C ARG A 321 3.26 -15.01 -6.19
N TRP A 322 3.69 -16.26 -6.24
CA TRP A 322 3.88 -17.04 -7.45
C TRP A 322 2.78 -18.10 -7.58
N ARG A 323 2.44 -18.51 -8.82
CA ARG A 323 1.32 -19.43 -9.06
C ARG A 323 1.61 -20.88 -8.66
N GLU A 324 2.72 -21.44 -9.14
CA GLU A 324 3.15 -22.83 -8.85
C GLU A 324 4.66 -22.85 -8.57
N LEU A 325 5.08 -23.77 -7.69
CA LEU A 325 6.45 -23.82 -7.15
C LEU A 325 7.26 -25.00 -7.71
N ALA A 326 7.57 -24.94 -9.01
CA ALA A 326 8.63 -25.76 -9.58
C ALA A 326 10.00 -25.06 -9.36
N GLY A 327 10.80 -25.54 -8.41
CA GLY A 327 12.18 -25.10 -8.22
C GLY A 327 12.42 -23.90 -7.28
N GLY A 328 11.42 -23.49 -6.50
CA GLY A 328 11.64 -22.59 -5.34
C GLY A 328 11.89 -21.11 -5.69
N SER A 329 10.99 -20.49 -6.45
CA SER A 329 11.04 -19.09 -6.96
C SER A 329 11.00 -17.97 -5.91
N GLY A 330 11.53 -18.17 -4.70
CA GLY A 330 11.64 -17.11 -3.68
C GLY A 330 12.77 -16.11 -3.95
N PHE A 331 12.98 -15.16 -3.03
CA PHE A 331 14.22 -14.38 -3.01
C PHE A 331 15.44 -15.32 -2.94
N GLY A 332 16.46 -15.04 -3.72
CA GLY A 332 17.68 -15.84 -3.81
C GLY A 332 17.61 -17.01 -4.80
N ALA A 333 16.44 -17.33 -5.36
CA ALA A 333 16.24 -18.44 -6.29
C ALA A 333 17.19 -18.35 -7.50
N LYS A 334 17.91 -19.44 -7.78
CA LYS A 334 18.67 -19.63 -9.03
C LYS A 334 17.69 -19.88 -10.17
N LEU A 335 17.93 -19.24 -11.31
CA LEU A 335 17.07 -19.32 -12.49
C LEU A 335 17.83 -19.90 -13.68
N TYR A 336 17.14 -20.73 -14.46
CA TYR A 336 17.73 -21.58 -15.50
C TYR A 336 17.14 -21.27 -16.89
N PRO A 337 17.87 -21.55 -18.00
CA PRO A 337 17.34 -21.39 -19.36
C PRO A 337 16.04 -22.19 -19.57
N GLY A 338 15.09 -21.61 -20.29
CA GLY A 338 13.75 -22.16 -20.50
C GLY A 338 12.81 -22.07 -19.30
N GLN A 339 13.22 -21.50 -18.16
CA GLN A 339 12.38 -21.44 -16.96
C GLN A 339 11.31 -20.35 -17.06
N ARG A 340 10.06 -20.76 -16.90
CA ARG A 340 8.87 -19.89 -16.80
C ARG A 340 8.62 -19.44 -15.36
N LEU A 341 8.18 -18.19 -15.20
CA LEU A 341 7.88 -17.52 -13.94
C LEU A 341 6.51 -16.79 -14.03
N ASP A 342 5.49 -17.35 -13.38
CA ASP A 342 4.16 -16.74 -13.23
C ASP A 342 4.04 -15.99 -11.88
N LEU A 343 4.28 -14.68 -11.90
CA LEU A 343 4.15 -13.78 -10.75
C LEU A 343 2.71 -13.27 -10.68
N GLU A 344 1.93 -13.66 -9.67
CA GLU A 344 0.53 -13.24 -9.54
C GLU A 344 0.37 -11.85 -8.95
N ALA A 345 1.24 -11.50 -7.99
CA ALA A 345 1.21 -10.24 -7.26
C ALA A 345 2.62 -9.89 -6.75
N GLY A 346 2.84 -8.61 -6.43
CA GLY A 346 4.12 -8.10 -5.91
C GLY A 346 5.08 -7.63 -7.00
N VAL A 347 6.34 -7.40 -6.62
CA VAL A 347 7.41 -7.00 -7.54
C VAL A 347 8.68 -7.79 -7.24
N ALA A 348 9.22 -8.48 -8.25
CA ALA A 348 10.47 -9.24 -8.15
C ALA A 348 11.58 -8.55 -8.95
N GLU A 349 12.78 -8.43 -8.38
CA GLU A 349 14.00 -8.07 -9.09
C GLU A 349 14.73 -9.36 -9.50
N ILE A 350 15.17 -9.42 -10.75
CA ILE A 350 15.91 -10.52 -11.34
C ILE A 350 17.22 -9.96 -11.90
N THR A 351 18.36 -10.40 -11.36
CA THR A 351 19.69 -10.08 -11.92
C THR A 351 20.17 -11.24 -12.78
N PHE A 352 20.59 -10.94 -14.01
CA PHE A 352 21.21 -11.90 -14.93
C PHE A 352 22.74 -11.92 -14.73
N GLY A 353 23.41 -13.00 -15.14
CA GLY A 353 24.88 -13.11 -15.07
C GLY A 353 25.64 -12.05 -15.87
N SER A 354 24.95 -11.30 -16.74
CA SER A 354 25.44 -10.13 -17.47
C SER A 354 25.45 -8.82 -16.65
N GLY A 355 24.88 -8.79 -15.44
CA GLY A 355 24.64 -7.55 -14.69
C GLY A 355 23.36 -6.81 -15.09
N ALA A 356 22.68 -7.22 -16.16
CA ALA A 356 21.36 -6.70 -16.49
C ALA A 356 20.33 -7.07 -15.40
N THR A 357 19.43 -6.14 -15.09
CA THR A 357 18.40 -6.30 -14.05
C THR A 357 17.00 -6.05 -14.60
N ILE A 358 16.04 -6.85 -14.14
CA ILE A 358 14.62 -6.76 -14.50
C ILE A 358 13.78 -6.68 -13.24
N LEU A 359 12.95 -5.64 -13.11
CA LEU A 359 11.88 -5.53 -12.13
C LEU A 359 10.56 -5.97 -12.77
N LEU A 360 10.06 -7.15 -12.39
CA LEU A 360 8.84 -7.76 -12.88
C LEU A 360 7.65 -7.42 -11.95
N GLU A 361 6.55 -6.92 -12.49
CA GLU A 361 5.35 -6.53 -11.73
C GLU A 361 4.21 -7.55 -11.90
N GLY A 362 3.74 -8.15 -10.79
CA GLY A 362 2.59 -9.04 -10.81
C GLY A 362 1.25 -8.29 -11.01
N PRO A 363 0.30 -8.81 -11.80
CA PRO A 363 0.33 -10.09 -12.49
C PRO A 363 1.17 -10.06 -13.79
N ALA A 364 2.07 -11.04 -13.96
CA ALA A 364 2.90 -11.21 -15.14
C ALA A 364 3.30 -12.68 -15.39
N SER A 365 3.58 -12.99 -16.66
CA SER A 365 4.11 -14.26 -17.16
C SER A 365 5.41 -13.98 -17.91
N PHE A 366 6.53 -14.52 -17.42
CA PHE A 366 7.87 -14.16 -17.84
C PHE A 366 8.78 -15.39 -17.96
N ASN A 367 9.60 -15.46 -18.99
CA ASN A 367 10.46 -16.60 -19.32
C ASN A 367 11.93 -16.18 -19.34
N ILE A 368 12.77 -17.02 -18.74
CA ILE A 368 14.22 -16.91 -18.74
C ILE A 368 14.74 -17.65 -19.97
N ASP A 369 14.98 -16.94 -21.07
CA ASP A 369 15.34 -17.58 -22.34
C ASP A 369 16.78 -18.12 -22.26
N ASP A 370 17.76 -17.24 -21.95
CA ASP A 370 19.15 -17.59 -21.68
C ASP A 370 19.87 -16.53 -20.78
N ALA A 371 21.21 -16.52 -20.74
CA ALA A 371 21.99 -15.55 -19.95
C ALA A 371 22.02 -14.11 -20.49
N LYS A 372 21.52 -13.92 -21.72
CA LYS A 372 21.46 -12.66 -22.47
C LYS A 372 20.05 -12.36 -23.01
N ALA A 373 19.10 -13.30 -22.93
CA ALA A 373 17.74 -13.12 -23.42
C ALA A 373 16.67 -13.47 -22.38
N ALA A 374 15.55 -12.73 -22.40
CA ALA A 374 14.36 -13.04 -21.63
C ALA A 374 13.07 -12.52 -22.30
N SER A 375 11.94 -13.19 -22.08
CA SER A 375 10.67 -12.91 -22.76
C SER A 375 9.51 -12.66 -21.78
N LEU A 376 8.78 -11.56 -21.98
CA LEU A 376 7.56 -11.21 -21.25
C LEU A 376 6.32 -11.55 -22.10
N ASP A 377 5.60 -12.62 -21.72
CA ASP A 377 4.37 -13.03 -22.41
C ASP A 377 3.25 -12.02 -22.13
N SER A 378 3.07 -11.66 -20.86
CA SER A 378 2.04 -10.73 -20.39
C SER A 378 2.45 -10.05 -19.08
N GLY A 379 1.91 -8.86 -18.82
CA GLY A 379 2.18 -8.06 -17.62
C GLY A 379 3.09 -6.86 -17.91
N ARG A 380 3.90 -6.48 -16.92
CA ARG A 380 4.86 -5.36 -17.01
C ARG A 380 6.20 -5.71 -16.40
N LEU A 381 7.25 -5.10 -16.96
CA LEU A 381 8.55 -4.99 -16.32
C LEU A 381 9.21 -3.64 -16.59
N SER A 382 10.23 -3.30 -15.80
CA SER A 382 11.29 -2.38 -16.23
C SER A 382 12.65 -3.06 -16.18
N ALA A 383 13.44 -2.89 -17.24
CA ALA A 383 14.81 -3.41 -17.33
C ALA A 383 15.83 -2.26 -17.21
N ARG A 384 16.95 -2.53 -16.55
CA ARG A 384 18.18 -1.73 -16.61
C ARG A 384 19.30 -2.60 -17.17
N VAL A 385 19.89 -2.16 -18.27
CA VAL A 385 21.01 -2.83 -18.95
C VAL A 385 22.24 -1.92 -18.84
N PRO A 386 23.35 -2.34 -18.22
CA PRO A 386 24.59 -1.57 -18.14
C PRO A 386 25.44 -1.65 -19.42
N ASP A 387 26.44 -0.78 -19.57
CA ASP A 387 27.32 -0.68 -20.76
C ASP A 387 28.14 -1.94 -21.06
N ASP A 388 28.41 -2.78 -20.05
CA ASP A 388 29.10 -4.08 -20.17
C ASP A 388 28.15 -5.24 -20.52
N ALA A 389 26.84 -5.00 -20.55
CA ALA A 389 25.80 -5.93 -20.99
C ALA A 389 25.15 -5.60 -22.37
N PRO A 390 25.86 -5.09 -23.40
CA PRO A 390 25.27 -4.44 -24.59
C PRO A 390 24.52 -5.40 -25.54
N LEU A 391 24.51 -6.70 -25.22
CA LEU A 391 23.84 -7.76 -25.96
C LEU A 391 22.61 -8.32 -25.22
N PHE A 392 22.19 -7.69 -24.10
CA PHE A 392 21.00 -8.13 -23.40
C PHE A 392 19.72 -7.79 -24.18
N LEU A 393 18.85 -8.79 -24.38
CA LEU A 393 17.66 -8.72 -25.21
C LEU A 393 16.41 -9.07 -24.38
N VAL A 394 15.49 -8.11 -24.25
CA VAL A 394 14.18 -8.35 -23.63
C VAL A 394 13.10 -8.36 -24.69
N ARG A 395 12.31 -9.43 -24.77
CA ARG A 395 11.27 -9.64 -25.78
C ARG A 395 9.88 -9.60 -25.19
N THR A 396 8.92 -9.38 -26.07
CA THR A 396 7.49 -9.65 -25.95
C THR A 396 7.07 -10.32 -27.26
N GLY A 397 5.82 -10.79 -27.38
CA GLY A 397 5.32 -11.38 -28.63
C GLY A 397 5.37 -10.48 -29.88
N ARG A 398 5.60 -9.16 -29.73
CA ARG A 398 5.64 -8.19 -30.85
C ARG A 398 6.72 -7.11 -30.78
N ILE A 399 7.43 -6.94 -29.65
CA ILE A 399 8.51 -5.97 -29.47
C ILE A 399 9.72 -6.66 -28.83
N GLY A 400 10.90 -6.52 -29.42
CA GLY A 400 12.19 -6.83 -28.79
C GLY A 400 13.00 -5.55 -28.52
N VAL A 401 13.71 -5.49 -27.41
CA VAL A 401 14.60 -4.37 -27.03
C VAL A 401 15.97 -4.92 -26.68
N GLY A 402 16.99 -4.53 -27.43
CA GLY A 402 18.34 -5.10 -27.36
C GLY A 402 18.90 -5.42 -28.74
N ARG A 403 20.17 -5.81 -28.82
CA ARG A 403 20.83 -6.15 -30.10
C ARG A 403 20.50 -7.58 -30.54
N PHE A 404 19.83 -7.72 -31.68
CA PHE A 404 19.61 -9.01 -32.34
C PHE A 404 20.88 -9.51 -33.04
N ALA A 405 21.14 -10.82 -32.97
CA ALA A 405 22.20 -11.45 -33.73
C ALA A 405 21.94 -11.31 -35.24
N GLY A 406 22.92 -10.84 -36.00
CA GLY A 406 22.78 -10.54 -37.44
C GLY A 406 22.24 -9.14 -37.77
N GLY A 407 22.02 -8.26 -36.78
CA GLY A 407 21.74 -6.84 -37.03
C GLY A 407 22.91 -6.09 -37.67
N GLU A 408 22.64 -4.98 -38.35
CA GLU A 408 23.64 -4.22 -39.10
C GLU A 408 24.84 -3.77 -38.25
N THR A 409 26.05 -3.96 -38.77
CA THR A 409 27.32 -3.50 -38.17
C THR A 409 27.48 -1.98 -38.12
N SER A 410 26.54 -1.22 -38.68
CA SER A 410 26.43 0.25 -38.66
C SER A 410 25.99 0.82 -37.30
N MET A 411 25.40 -0.02 -36.43
CA MET A 411 24.71 0.42 -35.23
C MET A 411 25.69 0.93 -34.15
N PRO A 412 25.48 2.13 -33.56
CA PRO A 412 26.37 2.69 -32.53
C PRO A 412 26.43 1.77 -31.30
N PRO A 413 27.56 1.74 -30.56
CA PRO A 413 27.72 0.87 -29.39
C PRO A 413 26.53 1.03 -28.44
N ALA A 414 25.97 -0.08 -27.95
CA ALA A 414 24.83 0.00 -27.06
C ALA A 414 25.29 0.63 -25.73
N GLN A 415 24.53 1.62 -25.28
CA GLN A 415 24.79 2.38 -24.06
C GLN A 415 23.93 1.83 -22.93
N ALA A 416 24.31 2.13 -21.69
CA ALA A 416 23.46 1.90 -20.54
C ALA A 416 22.06 2.50 -20.77
N ALA A 417 21.03 1.70 -20.52
CA ALA A 417 19.65 2.07 -20.80
C ALA A 417 18.69 1.55 -19.73
N GLU A 418 17.66 2.33 -19.45
CA GLU A 418 16.58 1.93 -18.54
C GLU A 418 15.22 2.12 -19.24
N PHE A 419 14.45 1.05 -19.36
CA PHE A 419 13.23 1.03 -20.16
C PHE A 419 12.14 0.14 -19.55
N GLY A 420 10.88 0.52 -19.74
CA GLY A 420 9.69 -0.25 -19.39
C GLY A 420 9.16 -1.04 -20.58
N LEU A 421 8.75 -2.29 -20.36
CA LEU A 421 8.02 -3.12 -21.32
C LEU A 421 6.69 -3.58 -20.73
N LEU A 422 5.64 -3.48 -21.54
CA LEU A 422 4.31 -4.01 -21.26
C LEU A 422 3.90 -4.94 -22.40
N SER A 423 3.32 -6.09 -22.04
CA SER A 423 2.64 -7.00 -22.96
C SER A 423 1.22 -7.27 -22.46
N ASP A 424 0.23 -7.21 -23.33
CA ASP A 424 -1.17 -7.51 -22.99
C ASP A 424 -1.53 -9.00 -23.09
N GLY A 425 -0.59 -9.86 -23.49
CA GLY A 425 -0.82 -11.30 -23.72
C GLY A 425 -1.62 -11.63 -24.99
N LEU A 426 -2.10 -10.63 -25.72
CA LEU A 426 -2.87 -10.75 -26.97
C LEU A 426 -2.08 -10.24 -28.18
N GLY A 427 -0.82 -9.86 -28.00
CA GLY A 427 0.07 -9.31 -29.04
C GLY A 427 0.09 -7.78 -29.11
N GLY A 428 -0.55 -7.07 -28.18
CA GLY A 428 -0.31 -5.65 -27.96
C GLY A 428 0.88 -5.46 -27.05
N GLY A 429 1.70 -4.45 -27.36
CA GLY A 429 2.92 -4.18 -26.61
C GLY A 429 3.25 -2.70 -26.56
N GLU A 430 3.89 -2.28 -25.47
CA GLU A 430 4.39 -0.92 -25.31
C GLU A 430 5.81 -0.94 -24.72
N VAL A 431 6.68 -0.11 -25.28
CA VAL A 431 8.03 0.17 -24.77
C VAL A 431 8.14 1.65 -24.41
N HIS A 432 8.75 1.94 -23.27
CA HIS A 432 8.93 3.31 -22.73
C HIS A 432 10.39 3.49 -22.32
N VAL A 433 11.08 4.52 -22.81
CA VAL A 433 12.48 4.79 -22.44
C VAL A 433 12.51 5.79 -21.30
N PHE A 434 13.11 5.41 -20.18
CA PHE A 434 13.28 6.30 -19.04
C PHE A 434 14.62 7.02 -19.11
N ASP A 435 15.68 6.28 -19.42
CA ASP A 435 17.03 6.79 -19.59
C ASP A 435 17.83 5.99 -20.65
N GLY A 436 18.89 6.60 -21.18
CA GLY A 436 19.68 6.08 -22.29
C GLY A 436 18.94 6.11 -23.64
N THR A 437 19.43 5.29 -24.58
CA THR A 437 18.88 5.20 -25.94
C THR A 437 18.75 3.74 -26.34
N ILE A 438 17.59 3.33 -26.86
CA ILE A 438 17.32 1.95 -27.26
C ILE A 438 16.88 1.83 -28.72
N HIS A 439 17.16 0.66 -29.30
CA HIS A 439 16.50 0.21 -30.51
C HIS A 439 15.36 -0.74 -30.12
N ALA A 440 14.13 -0.35 -30.46
CA ALA A 440 12.94 -1.17 -30.32
C ALA A 440 12.61 -1.84 -31.66
N HIS A 441 12.59 -3.16 -31.67
CA HIS A 441 12.42 -4.00 -32.85
C HIS A 441 11.00 -4.56 -32.89
N LEU A 442 10.21 -4.20 -33.90
CA LEU A 442 8.91 -4.80 -34.20
C LEU A 442 9.14 -6.24 -34.71
N LEU A 443 8.49 -7.21 -34.08
CA LEU A 443 8.66 -8.64 -34.38
C LEU A 443 7.47 -9.22 -35.12
N SER A 444 7.68 -10.22 -35.98
CA SER A 444 6.63 -11.03 -36.61
C SER A 444 5.96 -11.96 -35.57
N GLN A 445 4.87 -12.64 -35.93
CA GLN A 445 4.30 -13.70 -35.08
C GLN A 445 5.21 -14.93 -34.95
N ALA A 446 6.15 -15.14 -35.86
CA ALA A 446 7.21 -16.14 -35.76
C ALA A 446 8.49 -15.59 -35.07
N GLY A 447 8.50 -14.31 -34.68
CA GLY A 447 9.60 -13.68 -33.95
C GLY A 447 10.66 -12.97 -34.81
N ASP A 448 10.48 -12.88 -36.13
CA ASP A 448 11.41 -12.22 -37.06
C ASP A 448 11.40 -10.70 -36.91
N GLN A 449 12.53 -10.03 -37.12
CA GLN A 449 12.59 -8.57 -37.12
C GLN A 449 11.94 -7.97 -38.37
N LEU A 450 10.81 -7.27 -38.21
CA LEU A 450 10.08 -6.58 -39.29
C LEU A 450 10.51 -5.12 -39.48
N ARG A 451 10.86 -4.41 -38.39
CA ARG A 451 11.25 -2.99 -38.41
C ARG A 451 11.96 -2.60 -37.12
N SER A 452 12.98 -1.76 -37.21
CA SER A 452 13.65 -1.15 -36.05
C SER A 452 13.19 0.29 -35.84
N VAL A 453 13.10 0.75 -34.60
CA VAL A 453 12.75 2.11 -34.20
C VAL A 453 13.70 2.57 -33.10
N LEU A 454 14.49 3.62 -33.38
CA LEU A 454 15.32 4.29 -32.37
C LEU A 454 14.44 5.15 -31.46
N LEU A 455 14.59 4.98 -30.14
CA LEU A 455 13.90 5.74 -29.09
C LEU A 455 14.90 6.27 -28.05
N ASN A 456 14.78 7.55 -27.73
CA ASN A 456 15.61 8.27 -26.75
C ASN A 456 14.88 8.40 -25.40
N SER A 457 15.57 8.79 -24.33
CA SER A 457 14.96 9.11 -23.02
C SER A 457 13.67 9.94 -23.15
N GLN A 458 12.61 9.53 -22.44
CA GLN A 458 11.26 10.12 -22.47
C GLN A 458 10.45 9.90 -23.77
N GLU A 459 10.93 9.10 -24.73
CA GLU A 459 10.11 8.55 -25.82
C GLU A 459 9.50 7.17 -25.47
N ALA A 460 8.42 6.82 -26.15
CA ALA A 460 7.77 5.51 -26.07
C ALA A 460 7.18 5.10 -27.42
N ALA A 461 6.97 3.80 -27.61
CA ALA A 461 6.35 3.24 -28.80
C ALA A 461 5.33 2.14 -28.45
N ARG A 462 4.22 2.10 -29.21
CA ARG A 462 3.14 1.11 -29.06
C ARG A 462 2.92 0.33 -30.35
N VAL A 463 2.71 -0.97 -30.20
CA VAL A 463 2.24 -1.91 -31.23
C VAL A 463 0.87 -2.45 -30.79
N ARG A 464 -0.05 -2.66 -31.74
CA ARG A 464 -1.36 -3.32 -31.49
C ARG A 464 -1.35 -4.73 -32.07
N PRO A 465 -2.13 -5.70 -31.52
CA PRO A 465 -2.14 -7.11 -31.94
C PRO A 465 -2.07 -7.34 -33.46
N ALA A 466 -3.04 -6.80 -34.21
CA ALA A 466 -3.18 -6.98 -35.64
C ALA A 466 -2.49 -5.88 -36.50
N SER A 467 -1.56 -5.11 -35.93
CA SER A 467 -0.98 -3.92 -36.58
C SER A 467 0.54 -3.98 -36.67
N THR A 468 1.09 -3.65 -37.85
CA THR A 468 2.51 -3.33 -38.05
C THR A 468 2.81 -1.83 -37.89
N THR A 469 1.79 -0.98 -37.76
CA THR A 469 1.97 0.44 -37.45
C THR A 469 2.47 0.62 -36.01
N VAL A 470 3.63 1.26 -35.87
CA VAL A 470 4.19 1.69 -34.59
C VAL A 470 3.76 3.13 -34.31
N ALA A 471 3.11 3.36 -33.17
CA ALA A 471 2.75 4.70 -32.72
C ALA A 471 3.75 5.21 -31.67
N ARG A 472 4.45 6.32 -31.95
CA ARG A 472 5.30 7.01 -30.96
C ARG A 472 4.48 7.93 -30.06
N PHE A 473 4.91 8.08 -28.81
CA PHE A 473 4.35 9.00 -27.81
C PHE A 473 5.38 9.23 -26.68
N HIS A 474 5.05 10.00 -25.64
CA HIS A 474 5.96 10.19 -24.49
C HIS A 474 5.95 8.99 -23.54
N ALA A 475 7.11 8.70 -22.94
CA ALA A 475 7.23 7.74 -21.85
C ALA A 475 6.34 8.11 -20.66
N ASN A 476 5.83 7.10 -19.96
CA ASN A 476 5.11 7.28 -18.71
C ASN A 476 5.87 6.59 -17.57
N ASN A 477 6.73 7.38 -16.90
CA ASN A 477 7.59 6.93 -15.82
C ASN A 477 6.79 6.39 -14.61
N ASP A 478 5.58 6.92 -14.39
CA ASP A 478 4.69 6.55 -13.27
C ASP A 478 3.95 5.21 -13.53
N ARG A 479 4.08 4.63 -14.73
CA ARG A 479 3.40 3.38 -15.15
C ARG A 479 4.17 2.11 -14.79
N PHE A 480 5.43 2.22 -14.35
CA PHE A 480 6.31 1.08 -14.11
C PHE A 480 7.03 1.20 -12.77
N VAL A 481 7.21 0.08 -12.07
CA VAL A 481 7.98 0.04 -10.81
C VAL A 481 9.47 -0.02 -11.11
N ARG A 482 10.10 1.15 -11.10
CA ARG A 482 11.54 1.34 -11.37
C ARG A 482 12.45 1.15 -10.14
N SER A 483 11.90 0.82 -8.97
CA SER A 483 12.66 0.43 -7.78
C SER A 483 11.81 -0.35 -6.76
N LEU A 484 12.44 -1.27 -6.03
CA LEU A 484 11.86 -1.91 -4.83
C LEU A 484 11.89 -1.01 -3.59
N SER A 485 12.60 0.12 -3.63
CA SER A 485 12.47 1.17 -2.62
C SER A 485 11.03 1.72 -2.59
N GLY A 486 10.52 2.02 -1.40
CA GLY A 486 9.25 2.75 -1.26
C GLY A 486 9.39 4.23 -1.68
N SER A 487 8.26 4.96 -1.73
CA SER A 487 8.27 6.42 -1.94
C SER A 487 8.91 7.21 -0.79
N SER A 488 9.25 6.54 0.30
CA SER A 488 10.04 7.01 1.44
C SER A 488 11.37 6.26 1.56
N GLY A 489 11.92 5.77 0.44
CA GLY A 489 13.14 4.98 0.33
C GLY A 489 14.42 5.73 0.76
N PRO A 490 15.63 5.32 0.33
CA PRO A 490 16.89 5.80 0.91
C PRO A 490 16.99 7.33 0.91
N HIS A 491 17.03 7.92 2.11
CA HIS A 491 16.96 9.37 2.32
C HIS A 491 17.75 9.80 3.56
N GLY A 492 18.41 10.96 3.52
CA GLY A 492 19.18 11.50 4.66
C GLY A 492 20.35 10.63 5.13
N GLY A 493 20.73 9.60 4.36
CA GLY A 493 21.70 8.57 4.75
C GLY A 493 21.11 7.37 5.49
N LEU A 494 19.78 7.23 5.58
CA LEU A 494 19.10 5.98 5.93
C LEU A 494 18.95 5.14 4.65
N TYR A 495 19.37 3.87 4.67
CA TYR A 495 19.42 3.00 3.50
C TYR A 495 18.58 1.71 3.64
N ALA A 496 18.35 1.22 4.87
CA ALA A 496 17.26 0.29 5.16
C ALA A 496 16.47 0.72 6.41
N TYR A 497 15.19 0.34 6.45
CA TYR A 497 14.26 0.62 7.54
C TYR A 497 13.21 -0.48 7.65
N GLU A 498 12.84 -0.83 8.88
CA GLU A 498 11.79 -1.77 9.24
C GLU A 498 11.07 -1.31 10.53
N GLY A 499 9.84 -0.82 10.40
CA GLY A 499 8.93 -0.49 11.53
C GLY A 499 7.84 -1.52 11.78
N PHE A 500 8.00 -2.73 11.22
CA PHE A 500 7.07 -3.85 11.30
C PHE A 500 5.61 -3.50 10.94
N ASP A 501 5.39 -2.58 9.98
CA ASP A 501 4.11 -2.02 9.53
C ASP A 501 3.20 -3.01 8.79
N TYR A 502 2.83 -4.11 9.45
CA TYR A 502 2.10 -5.25 8.88
C TYR A 502 0.81 -5.58 9.65
N PRO A 503 -0.06 -6.44 9.10
CA PRO A 503 -1.05 -7.18 9.90
C PRO A 503 -0.38 -8.03 11.00
N VAL A 504 -1.11 -8.28 12.08
CA VAL A 504 -0.68 -9.23 13.12
C VAL A 504 -0.65 -10.65 12.54
N GLY A 505 0.42 -11.41 12.84
CA GLY A 505 0.62 -12.78 12.36
C GLY A 505 2.10 -13.14 12.17
N PRO A 506 2.41 -14.33 11.64
CA PRO A 506 3.79 -14.80 11.41
C PRO A 506 4.58 -13.87 10.47
N LEU A 507 5.80 -13.51 10.86
CA LEU A 507 6.73 -12.64 10.12
C LEU A 507 7.24 -13.31 8.83
N SER A 508 7.30 -14.64 8.80
CA SER A 508 7.60 -15.36 7.57
C SER A 508 6.62 -14.97 6.46
N TRP A 509 7.15 -14.83 5.24
CA TRP A 509 6.44 -14.30 4.05
C TRP A 509 6.08 -12.81 4.09
N GLN A 510 6.22 -12.10 5.23
CA GLN A 510 5.95 -10.66 5.31
C GLN A 510 7.16 -9.81 4.89
N ASN A 511 6.92 -8.73 4.13
CA ASN A 511 7.98 -7.92 3.52
C ASN A 511 7.57 -6.43 3.36
N GLY A 512 8.19 -5.57 4.16
CA GLY A 512 7.86 -4.15 4.28
C GLY A 512 9.09 -3.27 4.47
N GLY A 513 8.88 -2.01 4.86
CA GLY A 513 9.95 -1.04 4.98
C GLY A 513 10.66 -0.77 3.64
N PHE A 514 11.98 -0.61 3.67
CA PHE A 514 12.82 -0.57 2.47
C PHE A 514 14.26 -1.01 2.76
N GLY A 515 15.02 -1.28 1.69
CA GLY A 515 16.44 -1.65 1.75
C GLY A 515 16.72 -3.15 1.94
N TRP A 516 15.67 -3.95 2.11
CA TRP A 516 15.72 -5.40 2.22
C TRP A 516 15.63 -6.07 0.85
N ALA A 517 16.31 -7.20 0.67
CA ALA A 517 16.22 -8.02 -0.53
C ALA A 517 15.02 -9.00 -0.49
N GLY A 518 14.47 -9.30 0.68
CA GLY A 518 13.39 -10.29 0.79
C GLY A 518 12.53 -10.15 2.05
N PRO A 519 11.54 -11.05 2.22
CA PRO A 519 10.81 -11.20 3.48
C PRO A 519 11.73 -11.66 4.62
N TRP A 520 11.18 -11.70 5.84
CA TRP A 520 11.76 -12.51 6.90
C TRP A 520 11.66 -14.00 6.56
N ALA A 521 12.66 -14.78 6.97
CA ALA A 521 12.69 -16.24 6.83
C ALA A 521 13.15 -16.89 8.14
N ASP A 522 12.46 -17.96 8.53
CA ASP A 522 12.89 -18.88 9.58
C ASP A 522 14.12 -19.68 9.13
N ILE A 523 14.95 -20.14 10.07
CA ILE A 523 16.24 -20.78 9.77
C ILE A 523 16.42 -22.10 10.53
N GLU A 524 15.98 -22.13 11.79
CA GLU A 524 16.10 -23.25 12.71
C GLU A 524 14.74 -23.36 13.43
N THR A 525 13.98 -24.41 13.11
CA THR A 525 12.69 -24.77 13.74
C THR A 525 12.64 -26.28 13.94
N ASN A 526 13.40 -26.77 14.92
CA ASN A 526 13.47 -28.20 15.28
C ASN A 526 12.43 -28.62 16.35
N ASP A 527 11.53 -27.72 16.76
CA ASP A 527 10.48 -28.01 17.73
C ASP A 527 9.17 -28.38 17.01
N PRO A 528 8.60 -29.59 17.20
CA PRO A 528 7.31 -29.98 16.60
C PRO A 528 6.09 -29.29 17.22
N VAL A 529 6.24 -28.49 18.29
CA VAL A 529 5.13 -27.84 18.98
C VAL A 529 4.83 -26.47 18.36
N ASP A 530 4.26 -26.49 17.15
CA ASP A 530 3.68 -25.32 16.48
C ASP A 530 2.45 -24.79 17.24
N GLY A 531 2.69 -24.08 18.34
CA GLY A 531 1.72 -23.16 18.93
C GLY A 531 1.65 -21.87 18.12
N GLU A 532 0.46 -21.28 17.99
CA GLU A 532 0.13 -20.13 17.13
C GLU A 532 0.77 -18.78 17.56
N ALA A 533 1.98 -18.78 18.13
CA ALA A 533 2.62 -17.63 18.79
C ALA A 533 4.12 -17.42 18.44
N THR A 534 4.71 -18.21 17.54
CA THR A 534 6.13 -18.10 17.15
C THR A 534 6.33 -17.09 16.02
N ASN A 535 7.43 -16.33 16.09
CA ASN A 535 7.88 -15.36 15.07
C ASN A 535 6.81 -14.40 14.54
N GLN A 536 6.22 -13.55 15.40
CA GLN A 536 5.04 -12.76 15.01
C GLN A 536 5.23 -11.25 15.07
N VAL A 537 4.45 -10.56 14.22
CA VAL A 537 4.12 -9.14 14.36
C VAL A 537 3.05 -9.01 15.44
N ALA A 538 3.39 -8.41 16.59
CA ALA A 538 2.42 -8.09 17.63
C ALA A 538 1.98 -6.63 17.56
N LYS A 539 0.71 -6.38 17.84
CA LYS A 539 0.09 -5.04 17.77
C LYS A 539 0.83 -4.03 18.66
N SER A 540 1.11 -2.86 18.10
CA SER A 540 1.80 -1.69 18.67
C SER A 540 3.33 -1.81 18.83
N SER A 541 4.00 -0.72 18.47
CA SER A 541 5.44 -0.47 18.65
C SER A 541 5.93 -0.50 20.10
N LEU A 542 7.26 -0.62 20.25
CA LEU A 542 7.96 -0.31 21.50
C LEU A 542 8.07 1.23 21.69
N ALA A 543 8.37 1.66 22.92
CA ALA A 543 8.53 3.08 23.24
C ALA A 543 9.71 3.27 24.20
N PHE A 544 10.60 4.23 23.91
CA PHE A 544 11.83 4.48 24.66
C PHE A 544 11.90 5.95 25.09
N GLY A 545 11.92 6.22 26.40
CA GLY A 545 11.85 7.58 26.93
C GLY A 545 10.64 8.36 26.40
N GLU A 546 10.86 9.57 25.88
CA GLU A 546 9.80 10.36 25.20
C GLU A 546 9.54 9.93 23.74
N ALA A 547 10.33 8.99 23.20
CA ALA A 547 10.15 8.44 21.86
C ALA A 547 9.04 7.38 21.86
N ARG A 548 7.79 7.84 21.79
CA ARG A 548 6.67 7.05 21.25
C ARG A 548 6.85 6.87 19.75
N LEU A 549 6.67 5.64 19.29
CA LEU A 549 6.74 5.22 17.90
C LEU A 549 5.37 4.69 17.45
N ALA A 550 5.17 4.54 16.15
CA ALA A 550 3.89 4.17 15.57
C ALA A 550 4.13 3.14 14.45
N GLY A 551 3.60 1.95 14.68
CA GLY A 551 3.90 0.72 13.94
C GLY A 551 3.46 -0.48 14.80
N ASN A 552 4.01 -1.65 14.50
CA ASN A 552 3.88 -2.85 15.32
C ASN A 552 5.31 -3.30 15.74
N ARG A 553 5.49 -4.50 16.28
CA ARG A 553 6.83 -5.01 16.66
C ARG A 553 6.98 -6.50 16.40
N ALA A 554 8.20 -6.96 16.11
CA ALA A 554 8.53 -8.37 16.12
C ALA A 554 8.52 -8.92 17.54
N VAL A 555 8.03 -10.15 17.70
CA VAL A 555 7.99 -10.87 18.97
C VAL A 555 8.51 -12.30 18.75
N GLN A 556 9.46 -12.70 19.59
CA GLN A 556 10.11 -14.00 19.61
C GLN A 556 9.75 -14.67 20.95
N VAL A 557 9.05 -15.81 20.91
CA VAL A 557 8.47 -16.45 22.13
C VAL A 557 8.99 -17.86 22.37
N ALA A 558 9.30 -18.62 21.30
CA ALA A 558 9.72 -20.01 21.41
C ALA A 558 11.22 -20.17 21.74
N GLN A 559 11.57 -21.39 22.16
CA GLN A 559 12.94 -21.87 22.27
C GLN A 559 13.51 -22.23 20.89
N SER A 560 14.83 -22.28 20.78
CA SER A 560 15.57 -22.66 19.56
C SER A 560 15.10 -21.94 18.30
N ASN A 561 14.78 -20.65 18.43
CA ASN A 561 14.00 -19.90 17.46
C ASN A 561 14.82 -18.74 16.88
N ARG A 562 14.91 -18.67 15.55
CA ARG A 562 15.56 -17.55 14.85
C ARG A 562 14.97 -17.27 13.48
N ILE A 563 14.67 -15.99 13.24
CA ILE A 563 14.38 -15.44 11.91
C ILE A 563 15.50 -14.54 11.43
N ARG A 564 15.62 -14.40 10.11
CA ARG A 564 16.65 -13.59 9.44
C ARG A 564 16.08 -12.84 8.25
N ARG A 565 16.72 -11.72 7.91
CA ARG A 565 16.40 -10.93 6.71
C ARG A 565 17.68 -10.39 6.07
N VAL A 566 17.67 -10.28 4.75
CA VAL A 566 18.85 -9.95 3.93
C VAL A 566 18.74 -8.52 3.40
N LEU A 567 19.85 -7.79 3.42
CA LEU A 567 19.96 -6.43 2.87
C LEU A 567 20.12 -6.46 1.34
N SER A 568 19.69 -5.41 0.65
CA SER A 568 19.79 -5.28 -0.81
C SER A 568 21.22 -4.91 -1.25
N THR A 569 22.09 -5.93 -1.25
CA THR A 569 23.51 -5.86 -1.67
C THR A 569 23.75 -6.31 -3.13
N SER A 570 22.68 -6.56 -3.89
CA SER A 570 22.73 -6.85 -5.33
C SER A 570 23.44 -5.73 -6.11
N ILE A 571 23.95 -6.06 -7.30
CA ILE A 571 24.57 -5.07 -8.20
C ILE A 571 23.52 -4.00 -8.55
N GLY A 572 23.83 -2.73 -8.30
CA GLY A 572 22.88 -1.61 -8.45
C GLY A 572 21.78 -1.53 -7.38
N GLY A 573 21.79 -2.43 -6.38
CA GLY A 573 20.94 -2.40 -5.20
C GLY A 573 21.26 -1.20 -4.29
N VAL A 574 20.40 -0.92 -3.30
CA VAL A 574 20.43 0.34 -2.54
C VAL A 574 21.75 0.60 -1.79
N PHE A 575 22.43 -0.45 -1.30
CA PHE A 575 23.74 -0.32 -0.65
C PHE A 575 24.90 -0.29 -1.65
N ASP A 576 24.74 -0.94 -2.80
CA ASP A 576 25.77 -1.02 -3.84
C ASP A 576 25.87 0.29 -4.65
N ALA A 577 24.73 0.86 -5.04
CA ALA A 577 24.62 2.17 -5.67
C ALA A 577 25.11 3.32 -4.76
N ALA A 578 25.18 3.09 -3.45
CA ALA A 578 25.77 3.99 -2.46
C ALA A 578 27.28 3.77 -2.25
N GLY A 579 27.89 2.77 -2.91
CA GLY A 579 29.31 2.45 -2.80
C GLY A 579 29.72 1.68 -1.54
N LEU A 580 28.76 1.13 -0.78
CA LEU A 580 28.98 0.53 0.55
C LEU A 580 29.29 -0.98 0.50
N VAL A 581 29.03 -1.61 -0.64
CA VAL A 581 29.12 -3.06 -0.84
C VAL A 581 30.46 -3.47 -1.44
N GLU A 582 31.01 -4.60 -1.01
CA GLU A 582 32.17 -5.25 -1.64
C GLU A 582 31.88 -6.70 -2.05
N ASN A 583 32.61 -7.18 -3.07
CA ASN A 583 32.66 -8.60 -3.43
C ASN A 583 33.71 -9.26 -2.54
N ARG A 584 33.28 -10.15 -1.64
CA ARG A 584 34.17 -10.79 -0.67
C ARG A 584 33.76 -12.22 -0.38
N ASP A 585 34.72 -13.14 -0.45
CA ASP A 585 34.56 -14.57 -0.14
C ASP A 585 33.38 -15.22 -0.90
N GLY A 586 33.12 -14.76 -2.13
CA GLY A 586 31.99 -15.20 -2.98
C GLY A 586 30.64 -14.53 -2.70
N HIS A 587 30.57 -13.64 -1.71
CA HIS A 587 29.37 -12.91 -1.28
C HIS A 587 29.45 -11.40 -1.60
N ARG A 588 28.30 -10.71 -1.52
CA ARG A 588 28.22 -9.24 -1.57
C ARG A 588 27.82 -8.71 -0.20
N LEU A 589 28.78 -8.14 0.53
CA LEU A 589 28.63 -7.71 1.92
C LEU A 589 28.66 -6.19 2.01
N LEU A 590 27.96 -5.60 2.99
CA LEU A 590 28.31 -4.28 3.51
C LEU A 590 29.65 -4.46 4.24
N GLY A 591 30.67 -3.73 3.81
CA GLY A 591 32.02 -3.94 4.32
C GLY A 591 33.13 -3.13 3.65
N ARG A 592 32.85 -2.42 2.55
CA ARG A 592 33.89 -1.76 1.74
C ARG A 592 34.69 -0.77 2.59
N GLU A 593 36.00 -0.95 2.61
CA GLU A 593 37.00 -0.16 3.36
C GLU A 593 36.73 1.35 3.36
N GLY A 594 36.96 2.01 4.49
CA GLY A 594 36.85 3.46 4.65
C GLY A 594 35.42 3.99 4.79
N ASN A 595 34.41 3.14 4.59
CA ASN A 595 33.02 3.48 4.85
C ASN A 595 32.64 3.26 6.32
N ARG A 596 31.56 3.92 6.74
CA ARG A 596 30.93 3.72 8.04
C ARG A 596 29.47 3.37 7.88
N ILE A 597 29.02 2.38 8.63
CA ILE A 597 27.60 2.02 8.77
C ILE A 597 27.18 2.17 10.23
N TYR A 598 25.91 2.52 10.42
CA TYR A 598 25.22 2.46 11.70
C TYR A 598 24.02 1.54 11.53
N VAL A 599 23.75 0.73 12.56
CA VAL A 599 22.52 -0.07 12.72
C VAL A 599 21.88 0.35 14.04
N SER A 600 20.58 0.60 14.07
CA SER A 600 19.85 0.81 15.33
C SER A 600 18.56 -0.01 15.35
N PHE A 601 18.09 -0.30 16.57
CA PHE A 601 16.83 -0.99 16.83
C PHE A 601 16.40 -0.73 18.29
N LEU A 602 15.10 -0.83 18.56
CA LEU A 602 14.61 -1.06 19.91
C LEU A 602 14.58 -2.55 20.21
N GLN A 603 14.95 -2.92 21.44
CA GLN A 603 14.71 -4.25 22.00
C GLN A 603 14.08 -4.16 23.39
N ARG A 604 13.29 -5.18 23.76
CA ARG A 604 12.78 -5.39 25.13
C ARG A 604 12.70 -6.89 25.42
N VAL A 605 12.86 -7.25 26.71
CA VAL A 605 12.60 -8.61 27.20
C VAL A 605 11.53 -8.60 28.30
N ASN A 606 10.73 -9.66 28.39
CA ASN A 606 9.70 -9.79 29.45
C ASN A 606 10.26 -10.23 30.82
N ARG A 607 11.50 -10.71 30.88
CA ARG A 607 12.23 -11.15 32.08
C ARG A 607 13.74 -11.11 31.85
N THR A 608 14.51 -11.04 32.94
CA THR A 608 15.98 -11.10 32.93
C THR A 608 16.48 -12.50 33.35
N ASN A 609 17.79 -12.73 33.23
CA ASN A 609 18.49 -13.95 33.67
C ASN A 609 17.96 -15.27 33.05
N ASP A 610 17.51 -15.19 31.79
CA ASP A 610 17.01 -16.33 31.00
C ASP A 610 17.83 -16.50 29.72
N VAL A 611 17.97 -17.74 29.23
CA VAL A 611 19.22 -18.29 28.66
C VAL A 611 19.82 -17.46 27.52
N PHE A 612 19.30 -17.53 26.28
CA PHE A 612 19.85 -16.79 25.14
C PHE A 612 18.80 -15.97 24.41
N TYR A 613 19.17 -14.73 24.05
CA TYR A 613 18.49 -13.96 23.02
C TYR A 613 19.46 -12.93 22.43
N GLY A 614 19.19 -12.43 21.23
CA GLY A 614 19.93 -11.30 20.70
C GLY A 614 19.54 -10.83 19.30
N PHE A 615 20.01 -9.64 18.95
CA PHE A 615 20.05 -9.13 17.58
C PHE A 615 21.41 -9.49 16.98
N GLU A 616 21.41 -10.24 15.87
CA GLU A 616 22.62 -10.75 15.22
C GLU A 616 22.89 -10.02 13.89
N LEU A 617 24.16 -9.78 13.58
CA LEU A 617 24.65 -9.51 12.23
C LEU A 617 25.34 -10.76 11.70
N ASN A 618 25.03 -11.16 10.45
CA ASN A 618 25.59 -12.37 9.83
C ASN A 618 26.07 -12.12 8.40
N ARG A 619 27.06 -12.93 7.98
CA ARG A 619 27.56 -13.03 6.60
C ARG A 619 27.23 -14.41 6.01
N GLY A 620 26.53 -14.45 4.87
CA GLY A 620 26.10 -15.73 4.28
C GLY A 620 25.00 -16.45 5.09
N ASP A 621 24.83 -17.75 4.87
CA ASP A 621 23.69 -18.55 5.37
C ASP A 621 23.93 -19.31 6.68
N GLY A 622 25.18 -19.56 7.08
CA GLY A 622 25.49 -20.32 8.29
C GLY A 622 25.18 -19.65 9.64
N ASN A 623 25.26 -20.45 10.71
CA ASN A 623 25.24 -20.01 12.12
C ASN A 623 26.66 -19.63 12.62
N ALA A 624 27.69 -20.31 12.10
CA ALA A 624 29.12 -20.04 12.38
C ALA A 624 29.64 -18.67 11.87
N ASN A 625 28.76 -17.87 11.26
CA ASN A 625 29.08 -16.62 10.60
C ASN A 625 28.43 -15.40 11.29
N ARG A 626 28.24 -15.44 12.61
CA ARG A 626 27.71 -14.33 13.41
C ARG A 626 28.86 -13.38 13.72
N VAL A 627 29.02 -12.37 12.86
CA VAL A 627 30.07 -11.36 13.02
C VAL A 627 29.84 -10.50 14.25
N LEU A 628 28.59 -10.27 14.65
CA LEU A 628 28.24 -9.54 15.86
C LEU A 628 26.89 -10.01 16.45
N CYS A 629 26.78 -10.06 17.77
CA CYS A 629 25.53 -10.28 18.51
C CYS A 629 25.39 -9.24 19.62
N VAL A 630 24.20 -8.66 19.82
CA VAL A 630 23.86 -7.82 20.98
C VAL A 630 22.70 -8.48 21.72
N GLY A 631 22.92 -8.93 22.96
CA GLY A 631 21.93 -9.73 23.68
C GLY A 631 22.45 -10.35 24.97
N ASN A 632 21.84 -11.45 25.43
CA ASN A 632 22.28 -12.22 26.61
C ASN A 632 22.58 -13.69 26.22
N GLY A 633 23.48 -14.33 26.97
CA GLY A 633 23.77 -15.76 26.90
C GLY A 633 24.64 -16.21 25.73
N ALA A 634 24.73 -15.40 24.67
CA ALA A 634 25.59 -15.65 23.53
C ALA A 634 27.01 -15.99 23.98
N ASP A 635 27.52 -17.13 23.51
CA ASP A 635 28.92 -17.55 23.69
C ASP A 635 29.38 -17.57 25.18
N GLY A 636 28.43 -17.72 26.11
CA GLY A 636 28.65 -17.71 27.57
C GLY A 636 28.85 -16.33 28.21
N ALA A 637 28.66 -15.24 27.46
CA ALA A 637 29.04 -13.87 27.86
C ALA A 637 28.16 -13.19 28.92
N GLY A 638 26.99 -13.75 29.25
CA GLY A 638 25.94 -12.99 29.93
C GLY A 638 25.40 -11.86 29.03
N TYR A 639 24.91 -10.76 29.62
CA TYR A 639 24.35 -9.63 28.86
C TYR A 639 25.48 -8.72 28.32
N GLY A 640 25.73 -8.83 27.01
CA GLY A 640 26.95 -8.34 26.38
C GLY A 640 26.88 -8.30 24.86
N VAL A 641 28.04 -8.02 24.25
CA VAL A 641 28.22 -8.02 22.79
C VAL A 641 29.24 -9.08 22.40
N THR A 642 28.85 -10.00 21.51
CA THR A 642 29.67 -11.17 21.15
C THR A 642 29.89 -11.32 19.65
N SER A 643 30.72 -12.29 19.29
CA SER A 643 31.00 -12.74 17.93
C SER A 643 31.48 -14.18 18.01
N ASN A 644 31.05 -15.02 17.07
CA ASN A 644 31.63 -16.35 16.85
C ASN A 644 32.53 -16.41 15.60
N TYR A 645 32.44 -15.39 14.73
CA TYR A 645 33.33 -15.23 13.58
C TYR A 645 34.69 -14.62 13.97
N ASN A 646 34.68 -13.69 14.93
CA ASN A 646 35.90 -13.04 15.44
C ASN A 646 36.43 -13.76 16.69
N ALA A 647 37.76 -13.81 16.82
CA ALA A 647 38.45 -14.57 17.86
C ALA A 647 38.40 -13.89 19.24
N TYR A 648 37.26 -14.06 19.93
CA TYR A 648 37.08 -13.68 21.33
C TYR A 648 36.73 -14.91 22.18
N GLY A 649 37.04 -14.86 23.48
CA GLY A 649 36.58 -15.84 24.46
C GLY A 649 35.59 -15.21 25.46
N ALA A 650 34.88 -16.04 26.22
CA ALA A 650 33.82 -15.62 27.16
C ALA A 650 34.23 -14.47 28.11
N SER A 651 35.49 -14.45 28.56
CA SER A 651 36.06 -13.41 29.43
C SER A 651 36.31 -12.05 28.77
N ASN A 652 36.26 -11.98 27.44
CA ASN A 652 36.71 -10.82 26.66
C ASN A 652 35.56 -10.11 25.93
N TYR A 653 34.32 -10.62 26.04
CA TYR A 653 33.14 -9.98 25.48
C TYR A 653 32.74 -8.75 26.31
N PRO A 654 32.58 -7.55 25.70
CA PRO A 654 32.13 -6.37 26.44
C PRO A 654 30.69 -6.53 26.96
N SER A 655 30.48 -6.26 28.25
CA SER A 655 29.14 -6.25 28.85
C SER A 655 28.33 -5.02 28.42
N LEU A 656 27.01 -5.18 28.33
CA LEU A 656 26.05 -4.09 28.08
C LEU A 656 25.58 -3.39 29.37
N GLY A 657 26.18 -3.71 30.53
CA GLY A 657 25.70 -3.36 31.85
C GLY A 657 24.62 -4.34 32.35
N ASP A 658 23.73 -3.90 33.23
CA ASP A 658 22.68 -4.77 33.77
C ASP A 658 21.54 -5.01 32.74
N GLU A 659 21.09 -6.25 32.62
CA GLU A 659 19.89 -6.61 31.86
C GLU A 659 18.64 -6.05 32.55
N ASN A 660 17.65 -5.58 31.78
CA ASN A 660 16.38 -5.11 32.33
C ASN A 660 15.22 -5.33 31.35
N THR A 661 13.98 -5.24 31.86
CA THR A 661 12.74 -5.42 31.11
C THR A 661 12.20 -4.14 30.48
N GLU A 662 13.00 -3.06 30.49
CA GLU A 662 12.65 -1.81 29.82
C GLU A 662 12.90 -1.93 28.31
N ALA A 663 12.27 -1.05 27.53
CA ALA A 663 12.67 -0.87 26.13
C ALA A 663 14.03 -0.18 26.08
N ASN A 664 14.99 -0.77 25.36
CA ASN A 664 16.34 -0.25 25.20
C ASN A 664 16.59 0.12 23.74
N LEU A 665 17.09 1.33 23.48
CA LEU A 665 17.58 1.74 22.17
C LEU A 665 19.06 1.35 22.04
N ILE A 666 19.35 0.48 21.08
CA ILE A 666 20.71 0.14 20.69
C ILE A 666 21.08 0.91 19.42
N VAL A 667 22.28 1.47 19.39
CA VAL A 667 22.93 1.94 18.16
C VAL A 667 24.31 1.28 18.07
N ILE A 668 24.52 0.53 17.01
CA ILE A 668 25.81 -0.06 16.62
C ILE A 668 26.40 0.84 15.53
N ARG A 669 27.63 1.29 15.70
CA ARG A 669 28.44 1.93 14.65
C ARG A 669 29.53 0.94 14.22
N ILE A 670 29.77 0.80 12.93
CA ILE A 670 30.85 -0.01 12.36
C ILE A 670 31.67 0.89 11.45
N ASP A 671 32.93 1.12 11.82
CA ASP A 671 33.95 1.73 10.96
C ASP A 671 34.70 0.62 10.21
N PHE A 672 34.52 0.50 8.89
CA PHE A 672 35.19 -0.54 8.09
C PHE A 672 36.63 -0.13 7.73
N ARG A 673 37.59 -1.05 7.86
CA ARG A 673 39.04 -0.76 7.73
C ARG A 673 39.80 -1.85 6.98
N ASP A 674 41.04 -1.51 6.67
CA ASP A 674 42.02 -2.41 6.08
C ASP A 674 42.37 -3.59 7.00
N ASP A 675 42.75 -4.72 6.38
CA ASP A 675 43.20 -5.97 7.02
C ASP A 675 42.27 -6.55 8.11
N ASP A 676 40.95 -6.47 7.94
CA ASP A 676 39.93 -6.96 8.91
C ASP A 676 40.06 -6.30 10.30
N ARG A 677 40.36 -5.00 10.31
CA ARG A 677 40.51 -4.19 11.52
C ARG A 677 39.31 -3.27 11.76
N ASP A 678 38.12 -3.69 11.30
CA ASP A 678 36.87 -2.95 11.51
C ASP A 678 36.63 -2.72 13.00
N GLU A 679 36.01 -1.59 13.33
CA GLU A 679 35.75 -1.22 14.72
C GLU A 679 34.24 -1.06 14.95
N ALA A 680 33.66 -2.00 15.71
CA ALA A 680 32.27 -1.96 16.14
C ALA A 680 32.17 -1.27 17.50
N VAL A 681 31.39 -0.19 17.58
CA VAL A 681 31.13 0.58 18.80
C VAL A 681 29.62 0.59 19.07
N ILE A 682 29.22 0.22 20.29
CA ILE A 682 27.82 0.06 20.66
C ILE A 682 27.44 1.09 21.72
N PHE A 683 26.36 1.81 21.47
CA PHE A 683 25.68 2.70 22.39
C PHE A 683 24.37 2.06 22.85
N ARG A 684 24.08 2.09 24.15
CA ARG A 684 22.82 1.67 24.75
C ARG A 684 22.17 2.88 25.40
N ASN A 685 20.91 3.13 25.07
CA ASN A 685 20.10 4.24 25.59
C ASN A 685 20.82 5.61 25.49
N PRO A 686 21.28 6.01 24.28
CA PRO A 686 22.05 7.24 24.09
C PRO A 686 21.34 8.47 24.66
N LYS A 687 22.09 9.29 25.40
CA LYS A 687 21.66 10.58 25.98
C LYS A 687 21.19 11.55 24.88
N SER A 688 21.90 11.57 23.76
CA SER A 688 21.64 12.46 22.64
C SER A 688 21.34 11.66 21.39
N LEU A 689 20.14 11.82 20.85
CA LEU A 689 19.81 11.34 19.51
C LEU A 689 20.41 12.25 18.42
N ILE A 690 20.82 13.47 18.76
CA ILE A 690 21.39 14.46 17.84
C ILE A 690 22.86 14.16 17.56
N ASP A 691 23.66 14.17 18.62
CA ASP A 691 25.10 14.31 18.56
C ASP A 691 25.75 13.05 19.12
N GLU A 692 26.46 12.32 18.27
CA GLU A 692 27.16 11.09 18.66
C GLU A 692 28.17 11.35 19.80
N SER A 693 28.81 12.54 19.82
CA SER A 693 29.86 12.88 20.78
C SER A 693 29.37 13.14 22.21
N GLU A 694 28.06 13.39 22.40
CA GLU A 694 27.45 13.46 23.71
C GLU A 694 27.18 12.09 24.35
N ASN A 695 27.39 10.99 23.60
CA ASN A 695 27.03 9.64 24.02
C ASN A 695 28.22 8.84 24.51
N ARG A 696 27.99 8.08 25.57
CA ARG A 696 28.93 7.09 26.10
C ARG A 696 28.72 5.75 25.38
N GLU A 697 29.79 5.23 24.79
CA GLU A 697 29.84 3.82 24.37
C GLU A 697 29.77 2.88 25.57
N VAL A 698 29.07 1.76 25.41
CA VAL A 698 29.00 0.68 26.41
C VAL A 698 29.87 -0.52 26.05
N ALA A 699 30.08 -0.75 24.75
CA ALA A 699 30.87 -1.87 24.24
C ALA A 699 31.64 -1.47 22.97
N ARG A 700 32.83 -2.06 22.78
CA ARG A 700 33.71 -1.84 21.63
C ARG A 700 34.43 -3.14 21.27
N LEU A 701 34.44 -3.51 20.00
CA LEU A 701 35.08 -4.71 19.46
C LEU A 701 35.86 -4.38 18.18
N ARG A 702 36.83 -5.24 17.82
CA ARG A 702 37.69 -5.09 16.63
C ARG A 702 37.94 -6.41 15.91
N GLY A 703 37.70 -6.44 14.61
CA GLY A 703 37.80 -7.64 13.77
C GLY A 703 37.10 -7.43 12.42
N ASN A 704 36.64 -8.49 11.78
CA ASN A 704 35.80 -8.41 10.58
C ASN A 704 34.32 -8.30 10.98
N PHE A 705 33.67 -7.20 10.59
CA PHE A 705 32.24 -6.98 10.83
C PHE A 705 31.43 -6.86 9.52
N ALA A 706 31.99 -7.28 8.39
CA ALA A 706 31.31 -7.26 7.09
C ALA A 706 30.11 -8.23 7.07
N PHE A 707 28.94 -7.77 6.62
CA PHE A 707 27.67 -8.50 6.75
C PHE A 707 26.69 -8.24 5.61
N ASP A 708 25.79 -9.19 5.34
CA ASP A 708 24.66 -9.01 4.40
C ASP A 708 23.28 -9.19 5.08
N ARG A 709 23.23 -9.60 6.36
CA ARG A 709 21.99 -10.05 7.02
C ARG A 709 21.88 -9.60 8.47
N ILE A 710 20.64 -9.44 8.92
CA ILE A 710 20.27 -9.35 10.33
C ILE A 710 19.51 -10.61 10.73
N SER A 711 19.66 -11.08 11.97
CA SER A 711 18.81 -12.13 12.54
C SER A 711 18.31 -11.74 13.93
N LEU A 712 17.10 -12.19 14.28
CA LEU A 712 16.53 -12.05 15.62
C LEU A 712 16.52 -13.45 16.25
N GLY A 713 17.26 -13.65 17.33
CA GLY A 713 17.37 -14.94 18.02
C GLY A 713 16.71 -14.93 19.40
N ASN A 714 16.13 -16.08 19.75
CA ASN A 714 15.67 -16.43 21.10
C ASN A 714 15.83 -17.95 21.28
N PHE A 715 16.74 -18.38 22.15
CA PHE A 715 17.13 -19.78 22.28
C PHE A 715 17.16 -20.16 23.77
N GLU A 716 16.58 -21.32 24.09
CA GLU A 716 16.51 -21.89 25.45
C GLU A 716 15.78 -21.01 26.49
N GLY A 717 14.89 -21.63 27.29
CA GLY A 717 14.18 -20.94 28.37
C GLY A 717 12.77 -20.41 28.02
N SER A 718 12.40 -19.24 28.56
CA SER A 718 11.02 -18.77 28.69
C SER A 718 10.79 -17.28 28.39
N LYS A 719 11.85 -16.63 27.88
CA LYS A 719 11.92 -15.21 27.59
C LYS A 719 11.12 -14.88 26.33
N THR A 720 10.41 -13.76 26.37
CA THR A 720 9.90 -13.10 25.16
C THR A 720 10.86 -11.98 24.80
N HIS A 721 11.46 -12.06 23.61
CA HIS A 721 12.32 -11.03 23.05
C HIS A 721 11.52 -10.24 21.99
N GLU A 722 11.36 -8.94 22.21
CA GLU A 722 10.58 -8.04 21.35
C GLU A 722 11.52 -7.02 20.68
N ILE A 723 11.36 -6.81 19.36
CA ILE A 723 12.20 -5.89 18.57
C ILE A 723 11.33 -4.98 17.71
N ASP A 724 11.76 -3.73 17.55
CA ASP A 724 11.09 -2.72 16.74
C ASP A 724 12.10 -1.77 16.08
N GLU A 725 11.67 -1.05 15.03
CA GLU A 725 12.38 0.11 14.45
C GLU A 725 13.82 -0.17 14.01
N VAL A 726 14.04 -1.26 13.28
CA VAL A 726 15.37 -1.61 12.76
C VAL A 726 15.74 -0.67 11.61
N ARG A 727 16.88 0.01 11.73
CA ARG A 727 17.37 1.03 10.80
C ARG A 727 18.83 0.76 10.44
N VAL A 728 19.20 0.93 9.18
CA VAL A 728 20.58 0.82 8.69
C VAL A 728 20.92 2.06 7.86
N GLY A 729 22.02 2.75 8.16
CA GLY A 729 22.39 4.00 7.51
C GLY A 729 23.87 4.35 7.60
N THR A 730 24.29 5.46 6.99
CA THR A 730 25.70 5.92 6.96
C THR A 730 26.02 7.06 7.93
N ASN A 731 25.04 7.55 8.69
CA ASN A 731 25.24 8.55 9.74
C ASN A 731 24.34 8.31 10.95
N TYR A 732 24.79 8.76 12.12
CA TYR A 732 24.10 8.61 13.40
C TYR A 732 22.67 9.17 13.38
N ARG A 733 22.51 10.44 12.96
CA ARG A 733 21.22 11.17 12.89
C ARG A 733 20.15 10.46 12.02
N ALA A 734 20.57 9.70 11.01
CA ALA A 734 19.66 8.94 10.14
C ALA A 734 19.06 7.70 10.85
N VAL A 735 19.85 6.99 11.64
CA VAL A 735 19.38 5.79 12.37
C VAL A 735 18.72 6.13 13.71
N THR A 736 19.02 7.28 14.32
CA THR A 736 18.35 7.74 15.56
C THR A 736 17.00 8.41 15.34
N GLY A 737 16.47 8.49 14.11
CA GLY A 737 15.08 8.90 13.82
C GLY A 737 14.77 10.33 14.28
N GLN A 738 15.69 11.24 13.99
CA GLN A 738 15.95 12.41 14.82
C GLN A 738 14.85 13.49 14.89
N ARG A 739 14.67 14.07 16.09
CA ARG A 739 13.64 15.06 16.44
C ARG A 739 14.31 16.38 16.86
N ASP A 740 13.95 17.49 16.21
CA ASP A 740 14.40 18.84 16.54
C ASP A 740 13.19 19.77 16.70
N HIS A 741 13.13 20.52 17.82
CA HIS A 741 11.88 21.12 18.31
C HIS A 741 11.35 22.37 17.55
N ILE A 742 12.01 22.80 16.48
CA ILE A 742 11.78 24.14 15.89
C ILE A 742 11.24 24.09 14.44
N ARG A 743 11.72 23.20 13.55
CA ARG A 743 11.21 23.06 12.17
C ARG A 743 11.34 21.62 11.63
N ASN A 744 10.26 21.15 11.00
CA ASN A 744 10.04 19.82 10.40
C ASN A 744 9.91 18.65 11.41
N ASN A 745 8.94 17.76 11.16
CA ASN A 745 8.31 16.99 12.24
C ASN A 745 8.79 15.53 12.35
N LEU A 746 9.25 15.18 13.54
CA LEU A 746 8.90 13.93 14.22
C LEU A 746 8.54 14.25 15.68
N MET A 747 7.26 14.30 16.01
CA MET A 747 6.76 14.37 17.40
C MET A 747 5.25 14.03 17.43
N HIS A 748 4.83 13.20 18.40
CA HIS A 748 3.53 13.35 19.07
C HIS A 748 3.47 12.71 20.48
N PRO A 749 4.25 13.21 21.46
CA PRO A 749 3.97 12.98 22.88
C PRO A 749 3.05 14.08 23.45
N VAL A 750 1.89 13.66 23.96
CA VAL A 750 1.33 14.05 25.29
C VAL A 750 1.00 15.53 25.59
N ALA A 751 1.37 16.51 24.77
CA ALA A 751 1.29 17.96 25.06
C ALA A 751 -0.12 18.56 25.33
N LEU A 752 -1.19 17.77 25.25
CA LEU A 752 -2.56 18.15 25.60
C LEU A 752 -3.11 17.52 26.89
N LEU A 753 -2.45 16.49 27.46
CA LEU A 753 -2.91 15.84 28.69
C LEU A 753 -2.64 16.71 29.93
N ASN A 754 -1.44 17.29 30.04
CA ASN A 754 -1.06 18.11 31.19
C ASN A 754 -1.77 19.49 31.24
N ARG A 755 -2.56 19.87 30.23
CA ARG A 755 -3.49 21.02 30.30
C ARG A 755 -4.90 20.66 30.76
N ARG A 756 -5.25 19.37 30.87
CA ARG A 756 -6.49 18.89 31.53
C ARG A 756 -6.25 18.38 32.96
N ALA A 757 -5.02 17.98 33.29
CA ALA A 757 -4.62 17.62 34.65
C ALA A 757 -4.76 18.76 35.70
N GLY A 758 -5.07 20.00 35.27
CA GLY A 758 -5.32 21.13 36.17
C GLY A 758 -6.76 21.23 36.71
N LEU A 759 -7.71 20.40 36.27
CA LEU A 759 -9.10 20.43 36.73
C LEU A 759 -9.65 19.02 36.99
N ALA A 760 -9.67 18.66 38.28
CA ALA A 760 -10.46 17.61 38.92
C ALA A 760 -10.41 16.18 38.36
N LEU A 761 -9.65 15.32 39.06
CA LEU A 761 -10.15 14.00 39.47
C LEU A 761 -9.49 13.58 40.79
N ASN A 762 -10.23 13.71 41.90
CA ASN A 762 -9.81 13.14 43.17
C ASN A 762 -9.98 11.62 43.13
N ILE A 763 -8.89 10.88 43.38
CA ILE A 763 -8.92 9.46 43.70
C ILE A 763 -8.14 9.29 45.01
N PRO A 764 -8.73 8.71 46.08
CA PRO A 764 -8.03 8.52 47.35
C PRO A 764 -6.83 7.56 47.25
N ALA A 765 -5.90 7.68 48.19
CA ALA A 765 -4.84 6.70 48.41
C ALA A 765 -5.33 5.50 49.25
N GLU A 766 -4.43 4.51 49.41
CA GLU A 766 -4.66 3.20 50.06
C GLU A 766 -5.53 2.22 49.22
N GLN A 767 -5.34 0.90 49.24
CA GLN A 767 -4.68 0.00 50.21
C GLN A 767 -3.76 -1.06 49.55
N SER A 768 -2.98 -1.77 50.37
CA SER A 768 -2.10 -2.87 49.95
C SER A 768 -2.77 -4.26 50.09
N PRO A 769 -2.32 -5.30 49.34
CA PRO A 769 -3.04 -6.57 49.28
C PRO A 769 -2.78 -7.47 50.50
N ARG A 770 -3.80 -7.67 51.36
CA ARG A 770 -3.82 -8.78 52.34
C ARG A 770 -5.20 -9.38 52.53
N ARG A 771 -5.26 -10.71 52.31
CA ARG A 771 -6.31 -11.67 52.73
C ARG A 771 -7.74 -11.44 52.20
N TRP A 772 -8.24 -12.43 51.46
CA TRP A 772 -9.16 -13.39 52.07
C TRP A 772 -8.96 -14.79 51.49
N ALA A 773 -9.41 -15.78 52.25
CA ALA A 773 -9.51 -17.19 51.87
C ALA A 773 -10.91 -17.69 52.27
N ALA A 774 -11.29 -18.84 51.74
CA ALA A 774 -12.56 -19.53 51.96
C ALA A 774 -13.83 -18.82 51.44
N ASN A 775 -14.43 -19.40 50.41
CA ASN A 775 -15.66 -20.17 50.64
C ASN A 775 -15.80 -21.30 49.60
N LEU A 776 -16.25 -22.46 50.08
CA LEU A 776 -16.64 -23.62 49.25
C LEU A 776 -18.12 -23.51 48.86
N PRO A 777 -18.56 -24.32 47.90
CA PRO A 777 -19.63 -25.27 48.22
C PRO A 777 -19.21 -26.73 48.00
N LEU A 778 -19.77 -27.63 48.80
CA LEU A 778 -19.58 -29.08 48.67
C LEU A 778 -20.48 -29.66 47.57
N VAL A 779 -19.98 -30.67 46.86
CA VAL A 779 -20.77 -31.86 46.49
C VAL A 779 -19.95 -33.10 46.87
N ALA A 780 -20.62 -34.13 47.40
CA ALA A 780 -20.02 -35.35 47.91
C ALA A 780 -19.48 -36.24 46.75
N SER A 781 -18.25 -36.72 46.82
CA SER A 781 -17.83 -38.04 47.35
C SER A 781 -18.44 -39.27 46.65
N LEU A 782 -17.57 -40.15 46.14
CA LEU A 782 -17.79 -41.59 46.07
C LEU A 782 -16.45 -42.30 46.31
N THR A 783 -16.48 -43.34 47.15
CA THR A 783 -15.27 -43.97 47.71
C THR A 783 -15.01 -45.35 47.09
N LYS A 784 -13.74 -45.64 46.76
CA LYS A 784 -12.98 -46.71 47.40
C LYS A 784 -11.48 -46.60 47.11
#